data_AF-A0A7C4YUY0-F1
#
_entry.id   AF-A0A7C4YUY0-F1
#
_cell.length_a   1.000
_cell.length_b   1.000
_cell.length_c   1.000
_cell.angle_alpha   90.00
_cell.angle_beta   90.00
_cell.angle_gamma   90.00
#
_symmetry.space_group_name_H-M   'P 1'
#
loop_
_entity.id
_entity.type
_entity.pdbx_description
1 polymer ?
#
loop_
_entity_poly.entity_id
_entity_poly.type
_entity_poly.pdbx_seq_one_letter_code
_entity_poly.pdbx_strand_id
1 'polypeptide(L)'
;MGWRLEFPPQDERPAGCPVCGCRDYGEQERIRDWRLGTPGEYTLRYCRHCGLAWIADPETAPPLPAVELSWAPARAGWRRWLKRAALFTCKGYPAPAPTWLARWLGMLVGRPFAGRLSLLPPYVPGGRLLDVGCGAGQYVCAMRELGWRAFGLEPALTPSSAGAPDDGAFAAGRAEQMPFASAQFDVVTFWHSLEHTLSPHTALAEASRLLRPAGRLLLEVPNLDSLQARVFGRWWVHLDVPRHRCDFTPAALRRLLQDTGYMDVILRSRSSAVGWEGSIRNWASAHEFRLRGVGPLLRLLAHLAAGLEQMWGAGGGLWASARPAPAPVVLGSAGPSAPPQLSVIIVTWNCRPALEQCLESLRPALAGLSAEIIAADNGSVDGTVEWLCRQAPDVRVLAFPENLGYAAAANRAAQLARGEYLWFLNPDTAVEPDAVTMLLNAMADHPRAGAAGPRLLTPDGRTYPLSARRFPTLWTELLEKAGLRGLSFSRLALMLGDETAEAPAVSGAAMCVRRPAWEEVGGFDERYFLYAEDMDICQALRAAGWKVYYVGQARVIHLGGRSSARCPEEAGVQALVSLLRYFRKQHGRLAGHAYRWMITLLSLMKMAIMGPAGLFVPAARAKAALQWRVLQRVWQESMIG
;
A
#
# COMPACT_ATOMS: atom_id res chain seq x y z
N MET A 1 -22.13 -13.23 31.75
CA MET A 1 -22.83 -13.92 30.64
C MET A 1 -21.87 -14.01 29.47
N GLY A 2 -21.50 -15.22 29.06
CA GLY A 2 -20.50 -15.45 28.00
C GLY A 2 -21.06 -15.22 26.60
N TRP A 3 -20.23 -14.62 25.74
CA TRP A 3 -20.37 -14.47 24.29
C TRP A 3 -20.77 -15.78 23.56
N ARG A 4 -21.97 -15.87 23.00
CA ARG A 4 -22.21 -16.88 21.94
C ARG A 4 -21.74 -16.31 20.61
N LEU A 5 -20.64 -16.85 20.10
CA LEU A 5 -20.20 -16.60 18.74
C LEU A 5 -21.08 -17.43 17.81
N GLU A 6 -22.04 -16.80 17.14
CA GLU A 6 -22.77 -17.44 16.03
C GLU A 6 -21.87 -17.41 14.79
N PHE A 7 -21.46 -18.60 14.35
CA PHE A 7 -20.64 -18.83 13.17
C PHE A 7 -21.49 -18.75 11.89
N PRO A 8 -20.98 -18.18 10.79
CA PRO A 8 -21.62 -18.33 9.49
C PRO A 8 -21.65 -19.82 9.08
N PRO A 9 -22.62 -20.23 8.23
CA PRO A 9 -22.69 -21.59 7.69
C PRO A 9 -21.35 -22.07 7.10
N GLN A 10 -21.08 -23.38 7.12
CA GLN A 10 -19.83 -23.97 6.59
C GLN A 10 -19.53 -23.57 5.13
N ASP A 11 -20.60 -23.32 4.40
CA ASP A 11 -20.71 -22.99 2.99
C ASP A 11 -20.33 -21.53 2.65
N GLU A 12 -20.23 -20.64 3.64
CA GLU A 12 -19.75 -19.25 3.49
C GLU A 12 -18.25 -19.08 3.84
N ARG A 13 -17.54 -20.16 4.21
CA ARG A 13 -16.13 -20.07 4.62
C ARG A 13 -15.20 -19.99 3.40
N PRO A 14 -14.17 -19.13 3.44
CA PRO A 14 -13.18 -19.12 2.36
C PRO A 14 -12.43 -20.45 2.36
N ALA A 15 -12.48 -21.17 1.24
CA ALA A 15 -11.72 -22.41 1.00
C ALA A 15 -10.19 -22.20 0.96
N GLY A 16 -9.73 -20.95 1.08
CA GLY A 16 -8.33 -20.52 1.06
C GLY A 16 -8.05 -19.40 2.07
N CYS A 17 -6.89 -18.78 1.97
CA CYS A 17 -6.46 -17.70 2.86
C CYS A 17 -7.51 -16.55 2.92
N PRO A 18 -7.94 -16.11 4.12
CA PRO A 18 -8.93 -15.03 4.29
C PRO A 18 -8.54 -13.68 3.68
N VAL A 19 -7.24 -13.46 3.40
CA VAL A 19 -6.74 -12.22 2.81
C VAL A 19 -6.56 -12.31 1.30
N CYS A 20 -5.97 -13.40 0.78
CA CYS A 20 -5.60 -13.48 -0.64
C CYS A 20 -6.31 -14.57 -1.43
N GLY A 21 -7.17 -15.37 -0.80
CA GLY A 21 -7.86 -16.51 -1.43
C GLY A 21 -6.96 -17.70 -1.78
N CYS A 22 -5.64 -17.58 -1.64
CA CYS A 22 -4.68 -18.64 -1.97
C CYS A 22 -4.97 -19.92 -1.18
N ARG A 23 -4.98 -21.06 -1.87
CA ARG A 23 -5.18 -22.39 -1.28
C ARG A 23 -3.86 -23.10 -0.97
N ASP A 24 -2.72 -22.50 -1.31
CA ASP A 24 -1.41 -22.98 -0.92
C ASP A 24 -1.03 -22.44 0.47
N TYR A 25 -1.05 -23.34 1.45
CA TYR A 25 -0.67 -23.05 2.83
C TYR A 25 0.48 -23.94 3.28
N GLY A 26 1.34 -23.36 4.11
CA GLY A 26 2.52 -24.00 4.69
C GLY A 26 2.16 -24.97 5.81
N GLU A 27 3.14 -25.18 6.68
CA GLU A 27 2.97 -26.05 7.86
C GLU A 27 1.74 -25.65 8.67
N GLN A 28 1.08 -26.66 9.24
CA GLN A 28 -0.03 -26.47 10.17
C GLN A 28 0.48 -26.73 11.57
N GLU A 29 0.21 -25.81 12.49
CA GLU A 29 0.60 -25.95 13.88
C GLU A 29 -0.64 -26.13 14.76
N ARG A 30 -0.60 -27.10 15.67
CA ARG A 30 -1.59 -27.19 16.75
C ARG A 30 -1.10 -26.39 17.93
N ILE A 31 -1.91 -25.44 18.39
CA ILE A 31 -1.58 -24.55 19.49
C ILE A 31 -2.70 -24.55 20.54
N ARG A 32 -2.32 -24.39 21.81
CA ARG A 32 -3.23 -24.19 22.94
C ARG A 32 -3.20 -22.73 23.37
N ASP A 33 -4.26 -22.27 24.01
CA ASP A 33 -4.26 -20.96 24.63
C ASP A 33 -3.36 -20.95 25.87
N TRP A 34 -2.24 -20.22 25.77
CA TRP A 34 -1.29 -20.03 26.87
C TRP A 34 -1.64 -18.84 27.77
N ARG A 35 -2.53 -17.95 27.32
CA ARG A 35 -2.76 -16.65 27.93
C ARG A 35 -3.98 -16.66 28.85
N LEU A 36 -5.12 -17.14 28.36
CA LEU A 36 -6.36 -17.18 29.13
C LEU A 36 -6.68 -18.59 29.64
N GLY A 37 -5.90 -19.60 29.23
CA GLY A 37 -6.10 -20.99 29.62
C GLY A 37 -7.37 -21.60 29.01
N THR A 38 -7.79 -21.08 27.86
CA THR A 38 -8.97 -21.55 27.15
C THR A 38 -8.81 -23.02 26.75
N PRO A 39 -9.72 -23.92 27.17
CA PRO A 39 -9.66 -25.32 26.80
C PRO A 39 -9.71 -25.51 25.28
N GLY A 40 -8.94 -26.47 24.76
CA GLY A 40 -8.94 -26.84 23.34
C GLY A 40 -7.57 -26.75 22.67
N GLU A 41 -7.44 -27.40 21.53
CA GLU A 41 -6.34 -27.23 20.58
C GLU A 41 -6.89 -26.61 19.30
N TYR A 42 -6.16 -25.66 18.75
CA TYR A 42 -6.55 -24.90 17.58
C TYR A 42 -5.52 -25.11 16.48
N THR A 43 -6.00 -25.30 15.25
CA THR A 43 -5.14 -25.46 14.07
C THR A 43 -4.84 -24.09 13.46
N LEU A 44 -3.58 -23.67 13.52
CA LEU A 44 -3.10 -22.45 12.87
C LEU A 44 -2.52 -22.80 11.49
N ARG A 45 -2.98 -22.11 10.45
CA ARG A 45 -2.47 -22.23 9.08
C ARG A 45 -1.70 -20.98 8.68
N TYR A 46 -0.65 -21.16 7.89
CA TYR A 46 0.18 -20.08 7.37
C TYR A 46 0.07 -20.00 5.85
N CYS A 47 -0.25 -18.84 5.31
CA CYS A 47 -0.37 -18.65 3.87
C CYS A 47 1.02 -18.50 3.26
N ARG A 48 1.40 -19.34 2.29
CA ARG A 48 2.70 -19.21 1.60
C ARG A 48 2.80 -17.97 0.72
N HIS A 49 1.65 -17.44 0.31
CA HIS A 49 1.58 -16.32 -0.62
C HIS A 49 1.66 -14.96 0.07
N CYS A 50 0.81 -14.69 1.07
CA CYS A 50 0.82 -13.39 1.77
C CYS A 50 1.42 -13.44 3.19
N GLY A 51 1.74 -14.63 3.71
CA GLY A 51 2.31 -14.80 5.05
C GLY A 51 1.32 -14.70 6.21
N LEU A 52 0.02 -14.50 5.95
CA LEU A 52 -1.02 -14.48 7.00
C LEU A 52 -1.04 -15.79 7.78
N ALA A 53 -1.19 -15.73 9.11
CA ALA A 53 -1.61 -16.87 9.92
C ALA A 53 -3.08 -16.76 10.29
N TRP A 54 -3.84 -17.87 10.26
CA TRP A 54 -5.24 -17.87 10.66
C TRP A 54 -5.69 -19.20 11.25
N ILE A 55 -6.73 -19.16 12.08
CA ILE A 55 -7.34 -20.36 12.68
C ILE A 55 -8.21 -21.07 11.64
N ALA A 56 -7.90 -22.34 11.34
CA ALA A 56 -8.66 -23.15 10.38
C ALA A 56 -10.03 -23.59 10.90
N ASP A 57 -10.15 -23.83 12.20
CA ASP A 57 -11.32 -24.42 12.86
C ASP A 57 -11.89 -23.44 13.92
N PRO A 58 -12.53 -22.34 13.53
CA PRO A 58 -12.91 -21.29 14.48
C PRO A 58 -14.01 -21.70 15.48
N GLU A 59 -14.74 -22.80 15.21
CA GLU A 59 -15.90 -23.32 15.95
C GLU A 59 -15.60 -23.92 17.32
N THR A 60 -14.35 -24.31 17.58
CA THR A 60 -13.95 -24.95 18.85
C THR A 60 -13.66 -23.95 19.97
N ALA A 61 -13.73 -22.65 19.68
CA ALA A 61 -13.36 -21.58 20.60
C ALA A 61 -14.55 -21.15 21.48
N PRO A 62 -14.47 -21.28 22.82
CA PRO A 62 -15.51 -20.79 23.70
C PRO A 62 -15.57 -19.25 23.73
N PRO A 63 -16.67 -18.67 24.25
CA PRO A 63 -16.75 -17.25 24.61
C PRO A 63 -15.53 -16.74 25.36
N LEU A 64 -14.89 -15.67 24.89
CA LEU A 64 -13.77 -15.06 25.61
C LEU A 64 -14.11 -13.67 26.13
N PRO A 65 -13.64 -13.30 27.34
CA PRO A 65 -13.91 -11.99 27.91
C PRO A 65 -13.30 -10.87 27.04
N ALA A 66 -14.01 -9.76 26.86
CA ALA A 66 -13.42 -8.57 26.28
C ALA A 66 -12.21 -8.16 27.12
N VAL A 67 -11.06 -7.95 26.48
CA VAL A 67 -9.91 -7.34 27.14
C VAL A 67 -10.06 -5.85 26.94
N GLU A 68 -10.19 -5.12 28.03
CA GLU A 68 -10.14 -3.66 27.99
C GLU A 68 -8.74 -3.22 27.57
N LEU A 69 -8.61 -2.69 26.35
CA LEU A 69 -7.45 -1.88 26.01
C LEU A 69 -7.52 -0.63 26.87
N SER A 70 -6.67 -0.56 27.89
CA SER A 70 -6.62 0.61 28.75
C SER A 70 -6.04 1.79 27.98
N TRP A 71 -6.89 2.69 27.49
CA TRP A 71 -6.43 4.01 27.08
C TRP A 71 -6.38 4.89 28.31
N ALA A 72 -5.21 4.94 28.94
CA ALA A 72 -5.01 5.79 30.10
C ALA A 72 -5.13 7.27 29.67
N PRO A 73 -6.09 8.04 30.22
CA PRO A 73 -6.11 9.48 30.01
C PRO A 73 -4.79 10.09 30.49
N ALA A 74 -4.32 11.13 29.81
CA ALA A 74 -3.10 11.81 30.23
C ALA A 74 -3.28 12.33 31.67
N ARG A 75 -2.34 11.97 32.56
CA ARG A 75 -2.32 12.48 33.95
C ARG A 75 -2.49 14.01 33.94
N ALA A 76 -3.33 14.52 34.85
CA ALA A 76 -3.64 15.94 34.97
C ALA A 76 -2.37 16.81 35.13
N GLY A 77 -2.44 18.08 34.71
CA GLY A 77 -1.35 19.06 34.84
C GLY A 77 -0.52 19.28 33.56
N TRP A 78 0.73 19.72 33.74
CA TRP A 78 1.59 20.24 32.66
C TRP A 78 1.87 19.24 31.52
N ARG A 79 1.88 17.93 31.82
CA ARG A 79 2.06 16.88 30.79
C ARG A 79 0.87 16.79 29.83
N ARG A 80 -0.37 16.97 30.32
CA ARG A 80 -1.57 17.05 29.48
C ARG A 80 -1.51 18.28 28.59
N TRP A 81 -1.06 19.42 29.13
CA TRP A 81 -0.86 20.65 28.37
C TRP A 81 0.18 20.48 27.25
N LEU A 82 1.36 19.90 27.54
CA LEU A 82 2.38 19.62 26.52
C LEU A 82 1.90 18.68 25.41
N LYS A 83 1.15 17.63 25.77
CA LYS A 83 0.54 16.73 24.78
C LYS A 83 -0.43 17.51 23.87
N ARG A 84 -1.26 18.39 24.44
CA ARG A 84 -2.16 19.26 23.66
C ARG A 84 -1.40 20.26 22.78
N ALA A 85 -0.30 20.83 23.27
CA ALA A 85 0.57 21.71 22.48
C ALA A 85 1.18 20.97 21.27
N ALA A 86 1.67 19.74 21.48
CA ALA A 86 2.16 18.89 20.40
C ALA A 86 1.05 18.46 19.41
N LEU A 87 -0.17 18.19 19.87
CA LEU A 87 -1.32 17.89 19.00
C LEU A 87 -1.73 19.11 18.17
N PHE A 88 -1.71 20.30 18.76
CA PHE A 88 -1.97 21.55 18.05
C PHE A 88 -0.96 21.77 16.91
N THR A 89 0.34 21.65 17.19
CA THR A 89 1.38 21.90 16.19
C THR A 89 1.50 20.80 15.14
N CYS A 90 1.34 19.53 15.52
CA CYS A 90 1.59 18.40 14.61
C CYS A 90 0.33 17.87 13.91
N LYS A 91 -0.86 18.09 14.47
CA LYS A 91 -2.11 17.45 14.03
C LYS A 91 -3.29 18.41 13.91
N GLY A 92 -3.11 19.71 14.20
CA GLY A 92 -4.14 20.74 14.01
C GLY A 92 -5.24 20.77 15.07
N TYR A 93 -5.05 20.10 16.22
CA TYR A 93 -6.04 20.11 17.31
C TYR A 93 -6.18 21.50 17.95
N PRO A 94 -7.28 21.79 18.67
CA PRO A 94 -7.46 23.06 19.36
C PRO A 94 -6.30 23.39 20.33
N ALA A 95 -5.73 24.58 20.17
CA ALA A 95 -4.59 25.04 20.97
C ALA A 95 -4.94 25.14 22.46
N PRO A 96 -4.07 24.67 23.36
CA PRO A 96 -4.19 25.00 24.78
C PRO A 96 -3.69 26.44 25.02
N ALA A 97 -4.32 27.16 25.96
CA ALA A 97 -3.87 28.49 26.36
C ALA A 97 -2.63 28.39 27.28
N PRO A 98 -1.62 29.27 27.14
CA PRO A 98 -1.48 30.32 26.13
C PRO A 98 -0.94 29.80 24.78
N THR A 99 -1.54 30.24 23.67
CA THR A 99 -1.31 29.70 22.31
C THR A 99 0.10 29.91 21.78
N TRP A 100 0.73 31.06 22.07
CA TRP A 100 2.10 31.36 21.61
C TRP A 100 3.11 30.36 22.18
N LEU A 101 2.96 30.03 23.47
CA LEU A 101 3.81 29.08 24.18
C LEU A 101 3.54 27.65 23.67
N ALA A 102 2.28 27.32 23.40
CA ALA A 102 1.90 26.03 22.84
C ALA A 102 2.51 25.81 21.46
N ARG A 103 2.58 26.84 20.62
CA ARG A 103 3.21 26.76 19.30
C ARG A 103 4.71 26.51 19.42
N TRP A 104 5.39 27.25 20.29
CA TRP A 104 6.83 27.13 20.48
C TRP A 104 7.23 25.79 21.13
N LEU A 105 6.62 25.44 22.26
CA LEU A 105 6.89 24.17 22.95
C LEU A 105 6.41 22.97 22.13
N GLY A 106 5.28 23.07 21.43
CA GLY A 106 4.77 22.01 20.58
C GLY A 106 5.70 21.66 19.41
N MET A 107 6.46 22.62 18.87
CA MET A 107 7.50 22.34 17.88
C MET A 107 8.69 21.58 18.49
N LEU A 108 9.07 21.91 19.73
CA LEU A 108 10.17 21.27 20.45
C LEU A 108 9.81 19.84 20.91
N VAL A 109 8.62 19.67 21.48
CA VAL A 109 8.18 18.39 22.04
C VAL A 109 7.41 17.50 21.05
N GLY A 110 7.00 18.03 19.88
CA GLY A 110 6.26 17.25 18.88
C GLY A 110 7.03 16.03 18.37
N ARG A 111 8.35 16.15 18.18
CA ARG A 111 9.22 15.06 17.75
C ARG A 111 9.31 13.89 18.75
N PRO A 112 9.63 14.12 20.05
CA PRO A 112 9.68 13.02 21.01
C PRO A 112 8.29 12.40 21.29
N PHE A 113 7.19 13.12 21.03
CA PHE A 113 5.84 12.58 21.18
C PHE A 113 5.27 11.92 19.91
N ALA A 114 5.95 12.01 18.76
CA ALA A 114 5.42 11.59 17.46
C ALA A 114 4.86 10.16 17.44
N GLY A 115 5.53 9.22 18.11
CA GLY A 115 5.09 7.82 18.20
C GLY A 115 3.84 7.58 19.07
N ARG A 116 3.44 8.51 19.95
CA ARG A 116 2.17 8.45 20.69
C ARG A 116 1.07 9.27 20.00
N LEU A 117 1.45 10.26 19.20
CA LEU A 117 0.54 11.08 18.39
C LEU A 117 0.07 10.35 17.11
N SER A 118 0.71 9.24 16.73
CA SER A 118 0.29 8.41 15.59
C SER A 118 -1.06 7.73 15.80
N LEU A 119 -1.42 7.42 17.06
CA LEU A 119 -2.73 6.88 17.45
C LEU A 119 -3.87 7.89 17.34
N LEU A 120 -3.54 9.16 17.06
CA LEU A 120 -4.51 10.24 16.94
C LEU A 120 -4.59 10.69 15.47
N PRO A 121 -5.79 10.74 14.89
CA PRO A 121 -5.98 11.24 13.54
C PRO A 121 -5.64 12.73 13.45
N PRO A 122 -5.28 13.26 12.27
CA PRO A 122 -5.32 14.69 12.01
C PRO A 122 -6.70 15.25 12.39
N TYR A 123 -6.73 16.40 13.08
CA TYR A 123 -7.97 16.97 13.57
C TYR A 123 -8.82 17.52 12.43
N VAL A 124 -10.09 17.11 12.41
CA VAL A 124 -11.13 17.70 11.54
C VAL A 124 -12.10 18.44 12.46
N PRO A 125 -12.25 19.78 12.34
CA PRO A 125 -13.17 20.53 13.18
C PRO A 125 -14.59 19.98 13.12
N GLY A 126 -15.12 19.52 14.26
CA GLY A 126 -16.45 18.90 14.33
C GLY A 126 -16.58 17.55 13.61
N GLY A 127 -15.43 16.93 13.27
CA GLY A 127 -15.38 15.67 12.53
C GLY A 127 -16.02 14.51 13.29
N ARG A 128 -16.52 13.53 12.52
CA ARG A 128 -17.12 12.30 13.04
C ARG A 128 -16.09 11.16 13.02
N LEU A 129 -15.93 10.48 14.16
CA LEU A 129 -15.03 9.34 14.32
C LEU A 129 -15.80 8.10 14.78
N LEU A 130 -15.53 6.95 14.16
CA LEU A 130 -16.00 5.65 14.63
C LEU A 130 -14.84 4.79 15.12
N ASP A 131 -14.95 4.21 16.30
CA ASP A 131 -14.03 3.21 16.82
C ASP A 131 -14.67 1.82 16.82
N VAL A 132 -14.12 0.91 16.03
CA VAL A 132 -14.64 -0.46 15.85
C VAL A 132 -13.90 -1.41 16.78
N GLY A 133 -14.63 -2.14 17.62
CA GLY A 133 -14.08 -2.89 18.74
C GLY A 133 -13.68 -1.96 19.89
N CYS A 134 -14.54 -1.01 20.23
CA CYS A 134 -14.22 0.05 21.19
C CYS A 134 -14.09 -0.44 22.65
N GLY A 135 -14.44 -1.70 22.94
CA GLY A 135 -14.43 -2.29 24.27
C GLY A 135 -15.28 -1.48 25.25
N ALA A 136 -14.66 -0.98 26.33
CA ALA A 136 -15.31 -0.12 27.33
C ALA A 136 -15.47 1.35 26.88
N GLY A 137 -15.08 1.72 25.66
CA GLY A 137 -15.29 3.06 25.10
C GLY A 137 -14.28 4.13 25.53
N GLN A 138 -13.17 3.75 26.19
CA GLN A 138 -12.17 4.71 26.67
C GLN A 138 -11.61 5.58 25.54
N TYR A 139 -11.35 4.99 24.36
CA TYR A 139 -10.92 5.72 23.17
C TYR A 139 -11.95 6.73 22.68
N VAL A 140 -13.21 6.32 22.59
CA VAL A 140 -14.33 7.19 22.21
C VAL A 140 -14.44 8.39 23.15
N CYS A 141 -14.37 8.16 24.46
CA CYS A 141 -14.46 9.22 25.47
C CYS A 141 -13.33 10.26 25.34
N ALA A 142 -12.07 9.84 25.23
CA ALA A 142 -11.00 10.82 25.12
C ALA A 142 -10.89 11.48 23.72
N MET A 143 -11.47 10.89 22.66
CA MET A 143 -11.66 11.61 21.39
C MET A 143 -12.73 12.70 21.50
N ARG A 144 -13.81 12.47 22.26
CA ARG A 144 -14.82 13.50 22.57
C ARG A 144 -14.22 14.66 23.35
N GLU A 145 -13.38 14.40 24.35
CA GLU A 145 -12.63 15.45 25.08
C GLU A 145 -11.73 16.29 24.16
N LEU A 146 -11.28 15.71 23.04
CA LEU A 146 -10.44 16.38 22.05
C LEU A 146 -11.24 17.12 20.96
N GLY A 147 -12.57 17.14 21.06
CA GLY A 147 -13.46 17.89 20.16
C GLY A 147 -14.07 17.09 19.01
N TRP A 148 -13.93 15.76 19.01
CA TRP A 148 -14.55 14.90 18.00
C TRP A 148 -15.99 14.54 18.36
N ARG A 149 -16.83 14.38 17.33
CA ARG A 149 -18.08 13.61 17.45
C ARG A 149 -17.74 12.13 17.31
N ALA A 150 -17.33 11.50 18.42
CA ALA A 150 -16.87 10.11 18.40
C ALA A 150 -17.99 9.12 18.77
N PHE A 151 -17.96 7.95 18.12
CA PHE A 151 -18.88 6.84 18.22
C PHE A 151 -18.09 5.53 18.43
N GLY A 152 -18.69 4.57 19.13
CA GLY A 152 -18.12 3.24 19.38
C GLY A 152 -19.01 2.13 18.84
N LEU A 153 -18.40 1.11 18.24
CA LEU A 153 -19.06 -0.12 17.83
C LEU A 153 -18.43 -1.29 18.57
N GLU A 154 -19.26 -2.12 19.20
CA GLU A 154 -18.83 -3.36 19.85
C GLU A 154 -19.91 -4.43 19.63
N PRO A 155 -19.58 -5.70 19.32
CA PRO A 155 -20.61 -6.73 19.14
C PRO A 155 -21.54 -6.89 20.35
N ALA A 156 -21.02 -6.69 21.57
CA ALA A 156 -21.82 -6.67 22.79
C ALA A 156 -21.37 -5.51 23.70
N LEU A 157 -22.28 -4.58 23.97
CA LEU A 157 -22.00 -3.46 24.86
C LEU A 157 -21.78 -3.95 26.29
N THR A 158 -20.72 -3.45 26.94
CA THR A 158 -20.40 -3.74 28.34
C THR A 158 -21.13 -2.77 29.28
N PRO A 159 -21.39 -3.13 30.55
CA PRO A 159 -21.96 -2.20 31.53
C PRO A 159 -21.12 -0.92 31.71
N SER A 160 -19.79 -1.00 31.52
CA SER A 160 -18.89 0.16 31.51
C SER A 160 -19.09 1.06 30.28
N SER A 161 -19.42 0.49 29.10
CA SER A 161 -19.88 1.29 27.95
C SER A 161 -21.27 1.89 28.15
N ALA A 162 -22.14 1.26 28.95
CA ALA A 162 -23.47 1.76 29.31
C ALA A 162 -23.46 2.92 30.32
N GLY A 163 -22.30 3.23 30.95
CA GLY A 163 -22.11 4.42 31.77
C GLY A 163 -21.81 5.70 30.97
N ALA A 164 -21.67 5.59 29.65
CA ALA A 164 -21.62 6.74 28.77
C ALA A 164 -23.01 7.40 28.66
N PRO A 165 -23.09 8.70 28.30
CA PRO A 165 -24.37 9.35 28.06
C PRO A 165 -25.21 8.53 27.08
N ASP A 166 -26.53 8.42 27.31
CA ASP A 166 -27.47 7.77 26.39
C ASP A 166 -27.76 8.70 25.18
N ASP A 167 -26.69 9.04 24.45
CA ASP A 167 -26.69 9.96 23.31
C ASP A 167 -26.57 9.21 21.96
N GLY A 168 -26.74 7.88 21.97
CA GLY A 168 -26.61 7.03 20.79
C GLY A 168 -25.17 6.90 20.27
N ALA A 169 -24.17 7.21 21.09
CA ALA A 169 -22.76 7.11 20.72
C ALA A 169 -22.23 5.70 20.53
N PHE A 170 -22.84 4.74 21.23
CA PHE A 170 -22.40 3.36 21.26
C PHE A 170 -23.46 2.50 20.59
N ALA A 171 -23.03 1.68 19.64
CA ALA A 171 -23.88 0.75 18.92
C ALA A 171 -23.40 -0.68 19.15
N ALA A 172 -24.36 -1.59 19.32
CA ALA A 172 -24.09 -3.02 19.26
C ALA A 172 -24.03 -3.47 17.79
N GLY A 173 -22.98 -4.18 17.38
CA GLY A 173 -22.88 -4.71 16.02
C GLY A 173 -21.52 -5.30 15.68
N ARG A 174 -21.48 -6.10 14.62
CA ARG A 174 -20.26 -6.74 14.12
C ARG A 174 -19.52 -5.80 13.18
N ALA A 175 -18.20 -5.97 13.08
CA ALA A 175 -17.39 -5.16 12.16
C ALA A 175 -17.79 -5.40 10.69
N GLU A 176 -18.26 -6.61 10.38
CA GLU A 176 -18.71 -7.02 9.04
C GLU A 176 -20.10 -6.47 8.67
N GLN A 177 -20.84 -5.89 9.62
CA GLN A 177 -22.16 -5.29 9.36
C GLN A 177 -22.41 -4.14 10.34
N MET A 178 -21.99 -2.95 9.94
CA MET A 178 -22.03 -1.78 10.82
C MET A 178 -23.34 -0.99 10.62
N PRO A 179 -24.11 -0.67 11.69
CA PRO A 179 -25.44 -0.07 11.62
C PRO A 179 -25.41 1.44 11.35
N PHE A 180 -24.56 1.87 10.40
CA PHE A 180 -24.32 3.26 10.09
C PHE A 180 -24.55 3.51 8.59
N ALA A 181 -25.15 4.65 8.26
CA ALA A 181 -25.25 5.16 6.89
C ALA A 181 -23.86 5.39 6.25
N SER A 182 -23.80 5.23 4.92
CA SER A 182 -22.57 5.40 4.14
C SER A 182 -22.05 6.85 4.17
N ALA A 183 -20.74 7.02 3.97
CA ALA A 183 -20.06 8.31 3.84
C ALA A 183 -20.34 9.36 4.95
N GLN A 184 -20.50 8.92 6.20
CA GLN A 184 -20.79 9.82 7.31
C GLN A 184 -19.60 10.10 8.24
N PHE A 185 -18.52 9.30 8.18
CA PHE A 185 -17.37 9.43 9.08
C PHE A 185 -16.15 10.03 8.37
N ASP A 186 -15.43 10.88 9.08
CA ASP A 186 -14.14 11.42 8.66
C ASP A 186 -13.00 10.47 9.04
N VAL A 187 -13.17 9.70 10.12
CA VAL A 187 -12.19 8.71 10.60
C VAL A 187 -12.90 7.43 11.07
N VAL A 188 -12.36 6.28 10.70
CA VAL A 188 -12.71 4.98 11.28
C VAL A 188 -11.43 4.36 11.88
N THR A 189 -11.51 3.85 13.10
CA THR A 189 -10.38 3.21 13.81
C THR A 189 -10.64 1.74 14.10
N PHE A 190 -9.60 0.91 13.96
CA PHE A 190 -9.55 -0.47 14.48
C PHE A 190 -8.30 -0.63 15.36
N TRP A 191 -8.45 -0.52 16.67
CA TRP A 191 -7.35 -0.70 17.61
C TRP A 191 -7.36 -2.11 18.17
N HIS A 192 -6.51 -2.98 17.64
CA HIS A 192 -6.43 -4.38 18.02
C HIS A 192 -7.79 -5.11 17.97
N SER A 193 -8.57 -4.81 16.93
CA SER A 193 -9.90 -5.37 16.72
C SER A 193 -10.08 -6.08 15.39
N LEU A 194 -9.26 -5.77 14.37
CA LEU A 194 -9.37 -6.39 13.05
C LEU A 194 -8.96 -7.87 13.08
N GLU A 195 -7.96 -8.23 13.87
CA GLU A 195 -7.49 -9.61 14.10
C GLU A 195 -8.55 -10.53 14.71
N HIS A 196 -9.59 -9.96 15.32
CA HIS A 196 -10.71 -10.70 15.91
C HIS A 196 -11.85 -10.97 14.92
N THR A 197 -11.84 -10.33 13.75
CA THR A 197 -12.91 -10.46 12.75
C THR A 197 -12.88 -11.81 12.04
N LEU A 198 -14.07 -12.28 11.63
CA LEU A 198 -14.19 -13.51 10.85
C LEU A 198 -13.87 -13.26 9.38
N SER A 199 -14.29 -12.10 8.87
CA SER A 199 -13.97 -11.64 7.52
C SER A 199 -13.33 -10.25 7.58
N PRO A 200 -11.99 -10.16 7.68
CA PRO A 200 -11.28 -8.89 7.61
C PRO A 200 -11.59 -8.10 6.34
N HIS A 201 -11.85 -8.79 5.23
CA HIS A 201 -12.21 -8.16 3.95
C HIS A 201 -13.56 -7.46 4.04
N THR A 202 -14.58 -8.13 4.57
CA THR A 202 -15.92 -7.55 4.75
C THR A 202 -15.88 -6.39 5.75
N ALA A 203 -15.16 -6.55 6.86
CA ALA A 203 -15.02 -5.51 7.88
C ALA A 203 -14.39 -4.21 7.32
N LEU A 204 -13.35 -4.33 6.50
CA LEU A 204 -12.70 -3.19 5.86
C LEU A 204 -13.52 -2.62 4.70
N ALA A 205 -14.25 -3.44 3.95
CA ALA A 205 -15.20 -2.95 2.94
C ALA A 205 -16.34 -2.13 3.58
N GLU A 206 -16.88 -2.59 4.71
CA GLU A 206 -17.87 -1.84 5.49
C GLU A 206 -17.27 -0.53 6.03
N ALA A 207 -16.05 -0.56 6.58
CA ALA A 207 -15.37 0.66 7.00
C ALA A 207 -15.17 1.65 5.85
N SER A 208 -14.86 1.16 4.64
CA SER A 208 -14.70 1.96 3.43
C SER A 208 -16.02 2.61 3.02
N ARG A 209 -17.13 1.86 3.06
CA ARG A 209 -18.50 2.37 2.82
C ARG A 209 -18.88 3.51 3.76
N LEU A 210 -18.48 3.43 5.03
CA LEU A 210 -18.78 4.43 6.05
C LEU A 210 -17.97 5.72 5.95
N LEU A 211 -16.76 5.64 5.38
CA LEU A 211 -15.86 6.77 5.25
C LEU A 211 -16.30 7.71 4.13
N ARG A 212 -16.15 9.01 4.38
CA ARG A 212 -16.25 10.04 3.33
C ARG A 212 -15.11 9.84 2.31
N PRO A 213 -15.22 10.41 1.09
CA PRO A 213 -14.15 10.32 0.08
C PRO A 213 -12.77 10.80 0.56
N ALA A 214 -12.72 11.79 1.46
CA ALA A 214 -11.48 12.28 2.10
C ALA A 214 -11.21 11.69 3.50
N GLY A 215 -12.01 10.71 3.91
CA GLY A 215 -11.93 10.07 5.21
C GLY A 215 -10.67 9.21 5.35
N ARG A 216 -10.33 8.85 6.59
CA ARG A 216 -9.17 8.00 6.88
C ARG A 216 -9.53 6.79 7.70
N LEU A 217 -8.99 5.66 7.29
CA LEU A 217 -8.88 4.47 8.13
C LEU A 217 -7.57 4.54 8.91
N LEU A 218 -7.64 4.24 10.21
CA LEU A 218 -6.48 4.02 11.07
C LEU A 218 -6.63 2.69 11.77
N LEU A 219 -5.58 1.89 11.84
CA LEU A 219 -5.64 0.63 12.57
C LEU A 219 -4.29 0.23 13.17
N GLU A 220 -4.33 -0.64 14.16
CA GLU A 220 -3.16 -1.34 14.69
C GLU A 220 -3.52 -2.80 14.93
N VAL A 221 -2.71 -3.71 14.39
CA VAL A 221 -2.84 -5.17 14.56
C VAL A 221 -1.49 -5.74 15.01
N PRO A 222 -1.45 -6.94 15.61
CA PRO A 222 -0.20 -7.66 15.84
C PRO A 222 0.60 -7.86 14.55
N ASN A 223 1.93 -7.77 14.64
CA ASN A 223 2.84 -7.99 13.52
C ASN A 223 3.51 -9.37 13.61
N LEU A 224 3.04 -10.33 12.83
CA LEU A 224 3.58 -11.69 12.76
C LEU A 224 5.02 -11.74 12.20
N ASP A 225 5.44 -10.72 11.45
CA ASP A 225 6.82 -10.59 10.92
C ASP A 225 7.75 -9.82 11.87
N SER A 226 7.32 -9.58 13.11
CA SER A 226 8.15 -8.87 14.11
C SER A 226 9.33 -9.69 14.59
N LEU A 227 10.37 -9.00 15.10
CA LEU A 227 11.52 -9.69 15.68
C LEU A 227 11.10 -10.53 16.89
N GLN A 228 10.22 -10.00 17.75
CA GLN A 228 9.67 -10.76 18.87
C GLN A 228 8.87 -12.00 18.41
N ALA A 229 8.07 -11.93 17.35
CA ALA A 229 7.33 -13.09 16.84
C ALA A 229 8.29 -14.17 16.32
N ARG A 230 9.36 -13.77 15.64
CA ARG A 230 10.39 -14.70 15.13
C ARG A 230 11.22 -15.34 16.23
N VAL A 231 11.50 -14.61 17.31
CA VAL A 231 12.28 -15.12 18.45
C VAL A 231 11.45 -16.06 19.33
N PHE A 232 10.20 -15.70 19.60
CA PHE A 232 9.36 -16.43 20.55
C PHE A 232 8.37 -17.40 19.91
N GLY A 233 8.16 -17.38 18.59
CA GLY A 233 7.27 -18.32 17.89
C GLY A 233 5.92 -18.49 18.60
N ARG A 234 5.58 -19.73 18.96
CA ARG A 234 4.34 -20.07 19.70
C ARG A 234 4.20 -19.44 21.09
N TRP A 235 5.29 -18.95 21.69
CA TRP A 235 5.30 -18.27 22.99
C TRP A 235 5.15 -16.75 22.86
N TRP A 236 5.05 -16.24 21.64
CA TRP A 236 4.85 -14.82 21.38
C TRP A 236 3.54 -14.32 22.02
N VAL A 237 3.61 -13.28 22.84
CA VAL A 237 2.47 -12.85 23.67
C VAL A 237 1.27 -12.35 22.87
N HIS A 238 1.48 -11.88 21.64
CA HIS A 238 0.39 -11.42 20.78
C HIS A 238 -0.20 -12.53 19.90
N LEU A 239 0.33 -13.76 19.96
CA LEU A 239 -0.32 -14.92 19.37
C LEU A 239 -1.43 -15.39 20.33
N ASP A 240 -2.55 -14.67 20.31
CA ASP A 240 -3.64 -14.80 21.30
C ASP A 240 -4.78 -15.67 20.77
N VAL A 241 -4.50 -16.96 20.61
CA VAL A 241 -5.47 -17.96 20.15
C VAL A 241 -6.39 -18.37 21.30
N PRO A 242 -7.72 -18.51 21.09
CA PRO A 242 -8.44 -18.43 19.82
C PRO A 242 -9.06 -17.06 19.49
N ARG A 243 -8.71 -15.99 20.24
CA ARG A 243 -9.27 -14.64 20.01
C ARG A 243 -8.83 -14.07 18.68
N HIS A 244 -7.55 -14.22 18.35
CA HIS A 244 -7.00 -13.79 17.08
C HIS A 244 -7.38 -14.85 16.05
N ARG A 245 -8.31 -14.48 15.17
CA ARG A 245 -8.70 -15.30 14.04
C ARG A 245 -7.68 -15.21 12.92
N CYS A 246 -7.06 -14.04 12.80
CA CYS A 246 -6.05 -13.72 11.80
C CYS A 246 -4.90 -12.94 12.45
N ASP A 247 -3.66 -13.37 12.22
CA ASP A 247 -2.44 -12.64 12.59
C ASP A 247 -1.71 -12.19 11.32
N PHE A 248 -1.49 -10.88 11.21
CA PHE A 248 -1.08 -10.23 9.96
C PHE A 248 0.44 -10.05 9.85
N THR A 249 0.93 -10.20 8.62
CA THR A 249 2.23 -9.65 8.20
C THR A 249 2.02 -8.29 7.53
N PRO A 250 3.08 -7.47 7.36
CA PRO A 250 2.99 -6.23 6.59
C PRO A 250 2.52 -6.44 5.15
N ALA A 251 2.88 -7.57 4.53
CA ALA A 251 2.44 -7.93 3.19
C ALA A 251 0.94 -8.27 3.15
N ALA A 252 0.46 -9.12 4.08
CA ALA A 252 -0.94 -9.49 4.17
C ALA A 252 -1.84 -8.28 4.44
N LEU A 253 -1.49 -7.43 5.41
CA LEU A 253 -2.32 -6.26 5.74
C LEU A 253 -2.35 -5.22 4.62
N ARG A 254 -1.21 -4.98 3.95
CA ARG A 254 -1.15 -4.07 2.80
C ARG A 254 -2.06 -4.55 1.68
N ARG A 255 -1.97 -5.83 1.33
CA ARG A 255 -2.80 -6.42 0.29
C ARG A 255 -4.27 -6.33 0.64
N LEU A 256 -4.64 -6.74 1.85
CA LEU A 256 -6.01 -6.66 2.32
C LEU A 256 -6.59 -5.25 2.15
N LEU A 257 -5.85 -4.22 2.56
CA LEU A 257 -6.27 -2.82 2.40
C LEU A 257 -6.45 -2.44 0.92
N GLN A 258 -5.53 -2.85 0.05
CA GLN A 258 -5.60 -2.55 -1.39
C GLN A 258 -6.78 -3.26 -2.07
N ASP A 259 -6.98 -4.55 -1.75
CA ASP A 259 -8.05 -5.38 -2.30
C ASP A 259 -9.44 -4.87 -1.87
N THR A 260 -9.56 -4.28 -0.66
CA THR A 260 -10.79 -3.63 -0.18
C THR A 260 -10.93 -2.17 -0.63
N GLY A 261 -10.13 -1.73 -1.61
CA GLY A 261 -10.26 -0.43 -2.25
C GLY A 261 -9.68 0.74 -1.46
N TYR A 262 -8.73 0.52 -0.55
CA TYR A 262 -7.97 1.61 0.06
C TYR A 262 -6.74 1.98 -0.79
N MET A 263 -6.28 3.22 -0.64
CA MET A 263 -5.06 3.76 -1.24
C MET A 263 -4.26 4.57 -0.23
N ASP A 264 -3.08 5.04 -0.65
CA ASP A 264 -2.11 5.72 0.22
C ASP A 264 -1.80 4.94 1.50
N VAL A 265 -1.66 3.61 1.36
CA VAL A 265 -1.44 2.70 2.49
C VAL A 265 -0.06 2.94 3.10
N ILE A 266 -0.06 3.60 4.26
CA ILE A 266 1.12 3.82 5.11
C ILE A 266 1.12 2.72 6.17
N LEU A 267 2.18 1.92 6.21
CA LEU A 267 2.41 0.93 7.27
C LEU A 267 3.62 1.35 8.10
N ARG A 268 3.55 1.15 9.42
CA ARG A 268 4.66 1.36 10.35
C ARG A 268 4.62 0.30 11.42
N SER A 269 5.76 -0.31 11.70
CA SER A 269 5.86 -1.19 12.86
C SER A 269 6.16 -0.39 14.13
N ARG A 270 5.61 -0.86 15.25
CA ARG A 270 5.75 -0.26 16.57
C ARG A 270 6.19 -1.32 17.54
N SER A 271 7.24 -1.05 18.31
CA SER A 271 7.67 -1.95 19.36
C SER A 271 7.16 -1.51 20.73
N SER A 272 6.92 -2.48 21.61
CA SER A 272 6.60 -2.23 23.02
C SER A 272 7.40 -3.16 23.93
N ALA A 273 7.89 -2.62 25.04
CA ALA A 273 8.54 -3.43 26.07
C ALA A 273 7.58 -4.45 26.69
N VAL A 274 6.27 -4.16 26.68
CA VAL A 274 5.23 -5.07 27.17
C VAL A 274 5.18 -6.34 26.32
N GLY A 275 5.32 -6.23 25.00
CA GLY A 275 5.39 -7.37 24.08
C GLY A 275 6.56 -8.31 24.40
N TRP A 276 7.75 -7.73 24.60
CA TRP A 276 8.96 -8.48 24.99
C TRP A 276 8.83 -9.12 26.37
N GLU A 277 8.41 -8.36 27.38
CA GLU A 277 8.26 -8.88 28.74
C GLU A 277 7.25 -10.03 28.79
N GLY A 278 6.10 -9.88 28.12
CA GLY A 278 5.08 -10.92 28.04
C GLY A 278 5.58 -12.19 27.35
N SER A 279 6.29 -12.04 26.23
CA SER A 279 6.79 -13.20 25.47
C SER A 279 7.89 -13.95 26.23
N ILE A 280 8.78 -13.24 26.93
CA ILE A 280 9.78 -13.85 27.82
C ILE A 280 9.12 -14.61 28.96
N ARG A 281 8.05 -14.06 29.56
CA ARG A 281 7.30 -14.73 30.63
C ARG A 281 6.61 -15.99 30.13
N ASN A 282 5.96 -15.94 28.97
CA ASN A 282 5.33 -17.11 28.34
C ASN A 282 6.36 -18.21 28.07
N TRP A 283 7.49 -17.85 27.46
CA TRP A 283 8.59 -18.77 27.18
C TRP A 283 9.17 -19.37 28.47
N ALA A 284 9.46 -18.54 29.48
CA ALA A 284 10.01 -19.00 30.76
C ALA A 284 9.03 -19.93 31.49
N SER A 285 7.73 -19.59 31.49
CA SER A 285 6.69 -20.43 32.09
C SER A 285 6.60 -21.80 31.41
N ALA A 286 6.68 -21.84 30.08
CA ALA A 286 6.65 -23.10 29.32
C ALA A 286 7.87 -24.00 29.56
N HIS A 287 8.98 -23.44 30.07
CA HIS A 287 10.21 -24.16 30.40
C HIS A 287 10.48 -24.21 31.91
N GLU A 288 9.44 -23.98 32.73
CA GLU A 288 9.47 -24.07 34.20
C GLU A 288 10.50 -23.14 34.89
N PHE A 289 10.95 -22.08 34.22
CA PHE A 289 11.86 -21.09 34.79
C PHE A 289 11.13 -20.11 35.70
N ARG A 290 11.60 -19.98 36.95
CA ARG A 290 11.04 -19.01 37.93
C ARG A 290 11.75 -17.66 37.85
N LEU A 291 11.10 -16.66 37.24
CA LEU A 291 11.59 -15.27 37.14
C LEU A 291 11.42 -14.45 38.44
N ARG A 292 11.74 -15.02 39.62
CA ARG A 292 11.63 -14.32 40.90
C ARG A 292 12.77 -13.30 41.07
N GLY A 293 12.46 -12.09 41.54
CA GLY A 293 13.46 -11.05 41.83
C GLY A 293 14.06 -10.32 40.61
N VAL A 294 13.93 -10.85 39.39
CA VAL A 294 14.51 -10.25 38.17
C VAL A 294 13.60 -9.27 37.42
N GLY A 295 12.41 -8.95 37.97
CA GLY A 295 11.42 -8.11 37.30
C GLY A 295 11.90 -6.72 36.84
N PRO A 296 12.70 -5.97 37.62
CA PRO A 296 13.28 -4.71 37.16
C PRO A 296 14.28 -4.88 36.01
N LEU A 297 15.14 -5.89 36.09
CA LEU A 297 16.12 -6.21 35.04
C LEU A 297 15.43 -6.65 33.75
N LEU A 298 14.41 -7.51 33.86
CA LEU A 298 13.59 -7.94 32.72
C LEU A 298 12.93 -6.76 32.01
N ARG A 299 12.36 -5.81 32.77
CA ARG A 299 11.77 -4.59 32.20
C ARG A 299 12.80 -3.74 31.47
N LEU A 300 14.00 -3.56 32.05
CA LEU A 300 15.08 -2.83 31.40
C LEU A 300 15.50 -3.50 30.08
N LEU A 301 15.73 -4.82 30.08
CA LEU A 301 16.10 -5.58 28.89
C LEU A 301 15.01 -5.53 27.82
N ALA A 302 13.73 -5.64 28.22
CA ALA A 302 12.60 -5.52 27.33
C ALA A 302 12.52 -4.12 26.67
N HIS A 303 12.85 -3.05 27.40
CA HIS A 303 12.95 -1.70 26.83
C HIS A 303 14.09 -1.56 25.82
N LEU A 304 15.25 -2.15 26.10
CA LEU A 304 16.39 -2.14 25.17
C LEU A 304 16.07 -2.94 23.89
N ALA A 305 15.51 -4.14 24.05
CA ALA A 305 15.08 -4.98 22.94
C ALA A 305 14.03 -4.28 22.08
N ALA A 306 13.03 -3.65 22.70
CA ALA A 306 12.03 -2.87 21.99
C ALA A 306 12.62 -1.67 21.23
N GLY A 307 13.62 -0.99 21.81
CA GLY A 307 14.34 0.09 21.14
C GLY A 307 15.08 -0.38 19.89
N LEU A 308 15.83 -1.48 20.01
CA LEU A 308 16.54 -2.10 18.89
C LEU A 308 15.59 -2.58 17.79
N GLU A 309 14.51 -3.27 18.18
CA GLU A 309 13.48 -3.75 17.27
C GLU A 309 12.81 -2.58 16.52
N GLN A 310 12.53 -1.47 17.21
CA GLN A 310 11.98 -0.27 16.59
C GLN A 310 12.95 0.36 15.58
N MET A 311 14.26 0.37 15.86
CA MET A 311 15.29 0.87 14.94
C MET A 311 15.38 0.02 13.67
N TRP A 312 15.15 -1.28 13.79
CA TRP A 312 15.06 -2.19 12.65
C TRP A 312 13.68 -2.20 12.00
N GLY A 313 12.72 -1.39 12.44
CA GLY A 313 11.37 -1.37 11.87
C GLY A 313 10.71 -2.76 11.86
N ALA A 314 11.01 -3.60 12.86
CA ALA A 314 10.47 -4.94 13.01
C ALA A 314 9.59 -5.04 14.27
N GLY A 315 8.94 -3.93 14.65
CA GLY A 315 8.13 -3.82 15.87
C GLY A 315 6.96 -4.80 15.94
N GLY A 316 6.62 -5.21 17.16
CA GLY A 316 5.53 -6.12 17.50
C GLY A 316 4.10 -5.75 17.09
N GLY A 317 3.80 -4.46 16.94
CA GLY A 317 2.54 -3.95 16.42
C GLY A 317 2.72 -3.40 15.01
N LEU A 318 1.69 -3.51 14.19
CA LEU A 318 1.63 -3.00 12.83
C LEU A 318 0.53 -1.96 12.74
N TRP A 319 0.95 -0.69 12.71
CA TRP A 319 0.07 0.45 12.52
C TRP A 319 -0.13 0.70 11.02
N ALA A 320 -1.38 0.96 10.62
CA ALA A 320 -1.71 1.38 9.27
C ALA A 320 -2.54 2.67 9.24
N SER A 321 -2.32 3.46 8.19
CA SER A 321 -3.23 4.51 7.76
C SER A 321 -3.48 4.38 6.28
N ALA A 322 -4.74 4.47 5.88
CA ALA A 322 -5.13 4.47 4.49
C ALA A 322 -6.37 5.36 4.31
N ARG A 323 -6.70 5.68 3.06
CA ARG A 323 -7.95 6.37 2.71
C ARG A 323 -8.71 5.56 1.67
N PRO A 324 -10.05 5.59 1.67
CA PRO A 324 -10.80 4.90 0.62
C PRO A 324 -10.41 5.52 -0.72
N ALA A 325 -10.24 4.67 -1.73
CA ALA A 325 -10.15 5.14 -3.10
C ALA A 325 -11.43 5.90 -3.43
N PRO A 326 -11.35 7.08 -4.08
CA PRO A 326 -12.54 7.65 -4.67
C PRO A 326 -13.16 6.63 -5.64
N ALA A 327 -14.46 6.38 -5.49
CA ALA A 327 -15.18 5.51 -6.41
C ALA A 327 -15.09 6.11 -7.81
N PRO A 328 -14.59 5.36 -8.81
CA PRO A 328 -14.55 5.86 -10.16
C PRO A 328 -15.96 5.87 -10.75
N VAL A 329 -16.19 6.80 -11.67
CA VAL A 329 -17.39 6.76 -12.52
C VAL A 329 -17.06 5.84 -13.69
N VAL A 330 -17.79 4.73 -13.81
CA VAL A 330 -17.70 3.84 -14.97
C VAL A 330 -18.66 4.35 -16.04
N LEU A 331 -18.13 4.71 -17.20
CA LEU A 331 -18.88 5.22 -18.34
C LEU A 331 -18.64 4.31 -19.56
N GLY A 332 -19.62 4.24 -20.47
CA GLY A 332 -19.54 3.44 -21.69
C GLY A 332 -20.30 2.10 -21.62
N SER A 333 -20.18 1.30 -22.68
CA SER A 333 -20.94 0.06 -22.86
C SER A 333 -20.51 -1.05 -21.89
N ALA A 334 -21.43 -1.97 -21.60
CA ALA A 334 -21.08 -3.23 -20.95
C ALA A 334 -20.12 -4.00 -21.88
N GLY A 335 -18.96 -4.40 -21.36
CA GLY A 335 -17.96 -5.14 -22.12
C GLY A 335 -18.54 -6.41 -22.78
N PRO A 336 -17.82 -7.03 -23.72
CA PRO A 336 -18.33 -8.12 -24.55
C PRO A 336 -18.93 -9.27 -23.72
N SER A 337 -19.93 -9.95 -24.30
CA SER A 337 -20.69 -11.02 -23.63
C SER A 337 -19.85 -12.27 -23.35
N ALA A 338 -18.82 -12.52 -24.15
CA ALA A 338 -17.78 -13.50 -23.91
C ALA A 338 -16.46 -12.81 -23.49
N PRO A 339 -15.62 -13.45 -22.66
CA PRO A 339 -14.31 -12.89 -22.31
C PRO A 339 -13.45 -12.73 -23.58
N PRO A 340 -12.92 -11.53 -23.86
CA PRO A 340 -12.13 -11.29 -25.06
C PRO A 340 -10.77 -11.99 -24.98
N GLN A 341 -10.04 -12.05 -26.08
CA GLN A 341 -8.64 -12.49 -26.06
C GLN A 341 -7.75 -11.45 -25.37
N LEU A 342 -8.00 -10.16 -25.61
CA LEU A 342 -7.17 -9.05 -25.16
C LEU A 342 -7.98 -7.95 -24.47
N SER A 343 -7.53 -7.49 -23.31
CA SER A 343 -7.99 -6.21 -22.74
C SER A 343 -6.87 -5.18 -22.83
N VAL A 344 -7.09 -4.12 -23.61
CA VAL A 344 -6.17 -2.98 -23.71
C VAL A 344 -6.49 -2.01 -22.58
N ILE A 345 -5.50 -1.70 -21.75
CA ILE A 345 -5.63 -0.82 -20.58
C ILE A 345 -4.77 0.43 -20.82
N ILE A 346 -5.42 1.58 -20.90
CA ILE A 346 -4.78 2.87 -21.14
C ILE A 346 -4.98 3.78 -19.93
N VAL A 347 -3.92 4.09 -19.19
CA VAL A 347 -3.97 5.08 -18.11
C VAL A 347 -3.68 6.46 -18.68
N THR A 348 -4.62 7.40 -18.56
CA THR A 348 -4.48 8.75 -19.11
C THR A 348 -4.59 9.81 -18.02
N TRP A 349 -3.82 10.89 -18.17
CA TRP A 349 -3.91 12.08 -17.34
C TRP A 349 -3.53 13.30 -18.16
N ASN A 350 -4.50 14.19 -18.40
CA ASN A 350 -4.28 15.46 -19.05
C ASN A 350 -3.51 15.32 -20.38
N CYS A 351 -3.91 14.37 -21.22
CA CYS A 351 -3.18 14.01 -22.43
C CYS A 351 -4.08 13.72 -23.63
N ARG A 352 -5.25 14.39 -23.69
CA ARG A 352 -6.26 14.13 -24.71
C ARG A 352 -5.70 13.99 -26.14
N PRO A 353 -4.94 14.96 -26.71
CA PRO A 353 -4.52 14.86 -28.12
C PRO A 353 -3.68 13.62 -28.45
N ALA A 354 -2.85 13.16 -27.51
CA ALA A 354 -2.05 11.96 -27.72
C ALA A 354 -2.93 10.70 -27.62
N LEU A 355 -3.89 10.68 -26.69
CA LEU A 355 -4.86 9.60 -26.56
C LEU A 355 -5.70 9.44 -27.83
N GLU A 356 -6.12 10.54 -28.46
CA GLU A 356 -6.84 10.50 -29.75
C GLU A 356 -6.02 9.73 -30.80
N GLN A 357 -4.75 10.12 -30.99
CA GLN A 357 -3.83 9.48 -31.94
C GLN A 357 -3.55 8.01 -31.58
N CYS A 358 -3.42 7.71 -30.28
CA CYS A 358 -3.25 6.35 -29.80
C CYS A 358 -4.44 5.47 -30.21
N LEU A 359 -5.68 5.92 -29.95
CA LEU A 359 -6.89 5.19 -30.32
C LEU A 359 -7.07 5.06 -31.84
N GLU A 360 -6.72 6.10 -32.61
CA GLU A 360 -6.74 6.06 -34.08
C GLU A 360 -5.81 4.98 -34.65
N SER A 361 -4.59 4.85 -34.09
CA SER A 361 -3.63 3.81 -34.52
C SER A 361 -3.97 2.41 -33.97
N LEU A 362 -4.57 2.35 -32.78
CA LEU A 362 -4.88 1.10 -32.09
C LEU A 362 -6.03 0.35 -32.75
N ARG A 363 -7.09 1.04 -33.17
CA ARG A 363 -8.30 0.40 -33.72
C ARG A 363 -8.01 -0.49 -34.94
N PRO A 364 -7.22 -0.06 -35.95
CA PRO A 364 -6.80 -0.95 -37.04
C PRO A 364 -5.96 -2.13 -36.57
N ALA A 365 -5.07 -1.94 -35.60
CA ALA A 365 -4.22 -3.01 -35.07
C ALA A 365 -4.99 -4.07 -34.25
N LEU A 366 -6.21 -3.75 -33.82
CA LEU A 366 -7.14 -4.68 -33.17
C LEU A 366 -8.12 -5.34 -34.15
N ALA A 367 -8.10 -4.98 -35.44
CA ALA A 367 -9.05 -5.51 -36.41
C ALA A 367 -8.93 -7.03 -36.53
N GLY A 368 -10.07 -7.74 -36.37
CA GLY A 368 -10.12 -9.20 -36.41
C GLY A 368 -9.74 -9.90 -35.09
N LEU A 369 -9.34 -9.16 -34.06
CA LEU A 369 -9.10 -9.69 -32.72
C LEU A 369 -10.31 -9.49 -31.82
N SER A 370 -10.55 -10.45 -30.92
CA SER A 370 -11.51 -10.26 -29.83
C SER A 370 -10.85 -9.42 -28.74
N ALA A 371 -11.14 -8.12 -28.72
CA ALA A 371 -10.51 -7.18 -27.80
C ALA A 371 -11.51 -6.21 -27.16
N GLU A 372 -11.19 -5.70 -25.97
CA GLU A 372 -11.85 -4.56 -25.34
C GLU A 372 -10.82 -3.47 -25.00
N ILE A 373 -11.27 -2.21 -24.93
CA ILE A 373 -10.42 -1.07 -24.56
C ILE A 373 -10.97 -0.43 -23.29
N ILE A 374 -10.11 -0.29 -22.29
CA ILE A 374 -10.41 0.33 -21.01
C ILE A 374 -9.48 1.54 -20.82
N ALA A 375 -10.06 2.73 -20.76
CA ALA A 375 -9.35 3.97 -20.47
C ALA A 375 -9.55 4.37 -18.99
N ALA A 376 -8.47 4.40 -18.22
CA ALA A 376 -8.46 4.88 -16.84
C ALA A 376 -8.02 6.35 -16.79
N ASP A 377 -8.98 7.26 -16.60
CA ASP A 377 -8.72 8.69 -16.50
C ASP A 377 -8.38 9.09 -15.06
N ASN A 378 -7.17 9.59 -14.85
CA ASN A 378 -6.62 9.95 -13.55
C ASN A 378 -6.98 11.39 -13.13
N GLY A 379 -8.24 11.78 -13.27
CA GLY A 379 -8.70 13.13 -12.93
C GLY A 379 -8.18 14.18 -13.90
N SER A 380 -8.35 13.93 -15.19
CA SER A 380 -8.04 14.92 -16.22
C SER A 380 -9.01 16.10 -16.16
N VAL A 381 -8.50 17.29 -16.49
CA VAL A 381 -9.26 18.55 -16.52
C VAL A 381 -9.20 19.21 -17.90
N ASP A 382 -8.74 18.48 -18.92
CA ASP A 382 -8.55 18.96 -20.30
C ASP A 382 -9.66 18.48 -21.27
N GLY A 383 -10.78 18.02 -20.73
CA GLY A 383 -11.91 17.52 -21.52
C GLY A 383 -11.75 16.07 -22.01
N THR A 384 -10.77 15.31 -21.48
CA THR A 384 -10.51 13.91 -21.89
C THR A 384 -11.74 13.02 -21.73
N VAL A 385 -12.42 13.07 -20.58
CA VAL A 385 -13.57 12.20 -20.27
C VAL A 385 -14.77 12.53 -21.17
N GLU A 386 -15.08 13.81 -21.35
CA GLU A 386 -16.17 14.29 -22.21
C GLU A 386 -15.93 13.97 -23.69
N TRP A 387 -14.67 13.95 -24.11
CA TRP A 387 -14.30 13.52 -25.46
C TRP A 387 -14.47 12.01 -25.63
N LEU A 388 -13.94 11.19 -24.70
CA LEU A 388 -14.08 9.72 -24.75
C LEU A 388 -15.56 9.31 -24.83
N CYS A 389 -16.42 9.89 -23.98
CA CYS A 389 -17.85 9.55 -23.97
C CYS A 389 -18.57 9.91 -25.28
N ARG A 390 -18.10 10.93 -26.01
CA ARG A 390 -18.74 11.40 -27.26
C ARG A 390 -18.16 10.76 -28.51
N GLN A 391 -16.86 10.49 -28.54
CA GLN A 391 -16.11 10.14 -29.76
C GLN A 391 -15.52 8.71 -29.73
N ALA A 392 -15.55 8.05 -28.57
CA ALA A 392 -15.03 6.70 -28.40
C ALA A 392 -16.00 5.81 -27.59
N PRO A 393 -17.23 5.56 -28.09
CA PRO A 393 -18.23 4.76 -27.38
C PRO A 393 -17.85 3.28 -27.23
N ASP A 394 -16.88 2.81 -28.02
CA ASP A 394 -16.22 1.51 -27.96
C ASP A 394 -15.24 1.39 -26.77
N VAL A 395 -14.85 2.51 -26.15
CA VAL A 395 -13.94 2.55 -25.01
C VAL A 395 -14.73 2.58 -23.71
N ARG A 396 -14.43 1.65 -22.81
CA ARG A 396 -14.93 1.68 -21.43
C ARG A 396 -14.09 2.65 -20.61
N VAL A 397 -14.71 3.66 -20.01
CA VAL A 397 -14.00 4.70 -19.28
C VAL A 397 -14.14 4.50 -17.78
N LEU A 398 -13.02 4.55 -17.08
CA LEU A 398 -12.92 4.57 -15.63
C LEU A 398 -12.39 5.94 -15.19
N ALA A 399 -13.29 6.86 -14.82
CA ALA A 399 -12.92 8.23 -14.49
C ALA A 399 -12.77 8.42 -12.97
N PHE A 400 -11.55 8.76 -12.54
CA PHE A 400 -11.25 9.12 -11.16
C PHE A 400 -11.36 10.65 -10.96
N PRO A 401 -11.78 11.13 -9.77
CA PRO A 401 -11.85 12.57 -9.50
C PRO A 401 -10.48 13.23 -9.27
N GLU A 402 -9.42 12.44 -9.14
CA GLU A 402 -8.05 12.91 -8.89
C GLU A 402 -7.02 11.92 -9.45
N ASN A 403 -5.75 12.36 -9.50
CA ASN A 403 -4.65 11.53 -10.01
C ASN A 403 -4.13 10.58 -8.92
N LEU A 404 -4.38 9.29 -9.13
CA LEU A 404 -4.00 8.21 -8.21
C LEU A 404 -2.54 7.71 -8.39
N GLY A 405 -1.87 8.17 -9.45
CA GLY A 405 -0.65 7.53 -9.95
C GLY A 405 -0.95 6.43 -10.96
N TYR A 406 0.08 6.00 -11.70
CA TYR A 406 -0.05 5.04 -12.79
C TYR A 406 -0.42 3.64 -12.27
N ALA A 407 0.35 3.11 -11.32
CA ALA A 407 0.16 1.75 -10.80
C ALA A 407 -1.24 1.53 -10.22
N ALA A 408 -1.74 2.48 -9.41
CA ALA A 408 -3.07 2.40 -8.82
C ALA A 408 -4.16 2.41 -9.90
N ALA A 409 -4.10 3.35 -10.85
CA ALA A 409 -5.10 3.44 -11.93
C ALA A 409 -5.11 2.18 -12.82
N ALA A 410 -3.92 1.71 -13.20
CA ALA A 410 -3.75 0.49 -14.00
C ALA A 410 -4.32 -0.74 -13.28
N ASN A 411 -4.05 -0.90 -11.99
CA ASN A 411 -4.59 -2.02 -11.20
C ASN A 411 -6.13 -2.00 -11.15
N ARG A 412 -6.76 -0.83 -10.94
CA ARG A 412 -8.22 -0.74 -10.91
C ARG A 412 -8.84 -1.01 -12.28
N ALA A 413 -8.19 -0.57 -13.36
CA ALA A 413 -8.63 -0.91 -14.71
C ALA A 413 -8.50 -2.41 -15.01
N ALA A 414 -7.41 -3.04 -14.56
CA ALA A 414 -7.18 -4.48 -14.72
C ALA A 414 -8.22 -5.34 -13.98
N GLN A 415 -8.78 -4.86 -12.87
CA GLN A 415 -9.89 -5.53 -12.16
C GLN A 415 -11.17 -5.60 -13.01
N LEU A 416 -11.37 -4.65 -13.94
CA LEU A 416 -12.53 -4.62 -14.83
C LEU A 416 -12.31 -5.37 -16.13
N ALA A 417 -11.04 -5.62 -16.49
CA ALA A 417 -10.62 -6.31 -17.68
C ALA A 417 -10.99 -7.80 -17.63
N ARG A 418 -11.46 -8.34 -18.75
CA ARG A 418 -11.91 -9.74 -18.89
C ARG A 418 -11.04 -10.59 -19.81
N GLY A 419 -10.07 -9.98 -20.49
CA GLY A 419 -9.24 -10.62 -21.51
C GLY A 419 -8.25 -11.63 -20.97
N GLU A 420 -7.91 -12.66 -21.76
CA GLU A 420 -6.84 -13.62 -21.42
C GLU A 420 -5.48 -12.92 -21.22
N TYR A 421 -5.22 -11.92 -22.07
CA TYR A 421 -4.06 -11.05 -21.99
C TYR A 421 -4.47 -9.62 -21.60
N LEU A 422 -3.65 -8.99 -20.76
CA LEU A 422 -3.79 -7.60 -20.34
C LEU A 422 -2.68 -6.79 -21.01
N TRP A 423 -3.04 -5.85 -21.88
CA TRP A 423 -2.05 -4.99 -22.55
C TRP A 423 -2.09 -3.58 -22.01
N PHE A 424 -1.11 -3.25 -21.18
CA PHE A 424 -0.91 -1.90 -20.66
C PHE A 424 -0.25 -1.06 -21.73
N LEU A 425 -0.93 -0.01 -22.18
CA LEU A 425 -0.50 0.87 -23.26
C LEU A 425 -0.58 2.32 -22.80
N ASN A 426 0.51 3.07 -22.97
CA ASN A 426 0.49 4.49 -22.65
C ASN A 426 -0.36 5.29 -23.64
N PRO A 427 -0.94 6.42 -23.22
CA PRO A 427 -1.78 7.25 -24.09
C PRO A 427 -0.98 8.00 -25.15
N ASP A 428 0.35 8.05 -25.04
CA ASP A 428 1.25 8.74 -25.97
C ASP A 428 2.02 7.77 -26.87
N THR A 429 1.34 6.72 -27.33
CA THR A 429 1.84 5.75 -28.30
C THR A 429 1.09 5.78 -29.61
N ALA A 430 1.73 5.34 -30.70
CA ALA A 430 1.07 4.94 -31.94
C ALA A 430 1.45 3.50 -32.28
N VAL A 431 0.45 2.65 -32.50
CA VAL A 431 0.59 1.20 -32.68
C VAL A 431 0.69 0.88 -34.18
N GLU A 432 1.71 0.11 -34.60
CA GLU A 432 1.75 -0.39 -35.98
C GLU A 432 0.75 -1.54 -36.19
N PRO A 433 0.18 -1.71 -37.40
CA PRO A 433 -0.94 -2.64 -37.64
C PRO A 433 -0.71 -4.08 -37.16
N ASP A 434 0.49 -4.63 -37.36
CA ASP A 434 0.78 -6.03 -37.01
C ASP A 434 1.30 -6.22 -35.58
N ALA A 435 1.54 -5.13 -34.85
CA ALA A 435 2.26 -5.18 -33.57
C ALA A 435 1.52 -6.01 -32.51
N VAL A 436 0.19 -5.89 -32.46
CA VAL A 436 -0.64 -6.63 -31.49
C VAL A 436 -0.62 -8.11 -31.79
N THR A 437 -0.82 -8.50 -33.05
CA THR A 437 -0.78 -9.89 -33.51
C THR A 437 0.58 -10.52 -33.21
N MET A 438 1.68 -9.81 -33.50
CA MET A 438 3.03 -10.30 -33.20
C MET A 438 3.27 -10.51 -31.70
N LEU A 439 2.79 -9.60 -30.85
CA LEU A 439 2.87 -9.77 -29.39
C LEU A 439 2.07 -10.98 -28.91
N LEU A 440 0.83 -11.15 -29.40
CA LEU A 440 -0.03 -12.27 -29.01
C LEU A 440 0.54 -13.61 -29.47
N ASN A 441 1.09 -13.69 -30.68
CA ASN A 441 1.76 -14.89 -31.18
C ASN A 441 2.98 -15.24 -30.31
N ALA A 442 3.83 -14.27 -29.97
CA ALA A 442 4.97 -14.52 -29.08
C ALA A 442 4.54 -14.99 -27.68
N MET A 443 3.41 -14.49 -27.16
CA MET A 443 2.84 -14.97 -25.90
C MET A 443 2.26 -16.38 -26.04
N ALA A 444 1.63 -16.73 -27.16
CA ALA A 444 1.08 -18.06 -27.42
C ALA A 444 2.19 -19.12 -27.60
N ASP A 445 3.23 -18.80 -28.36
CA ASP A 445 4.38 -19.67 -28.65
C ASP A 445 5.23 -19.97 -27.41
N HIS A 446 5.09 -19.15 -26.36
CA HIS A 446 5.80 -19.29 -25.11
C HIS A 446 4.83 -19.37 -23.93
N PRO A 447 4.36 -20.58 -23.55
CA PRO A 447 3.39 -20.74 -22.44
C PRO A 447 3.88 -20.18 -21.09
N ARG A 448 5.20 -20.11 -20.87
CA ARG A 448 5.82 -19.50 -19.67
C ARG A 448 6.11 -18.00 -19.81
N ALA A 449 5.75 -17.36 -20.92
CA ALA A 449 5.76 -15.91 -21.03
C ALA A 449 4.69 -15.32 -20.11
N GLY A 450 5.14 -14.71 -19.01
CA GLY A 450 4.29 -13.94 -18.11
C GLY A 450 4.07 -12.53 -18.64
N ALA A 451 5.06 -11.95 -19.31
CA ALA A 451 4.93 -10.68 -20.01
C ALA A 451 5.75 -10.60 -21.32
N ALA A 452 5.30 -9.75 -22.23
CA ALA A 452 6.00 -9.39 -23.46
C ALA A 452 5.89 -7.88 -23.74
N GLY A 453 6.97 -7.27 -24.22
CA GLY A 453 7.01 -5.87 -24.63
C GLY A 453 7.48 -5.73 -26.08
N PRO A 454 6.90 -4.80 -26.87
CA PRO A 454 7.32 -4.56 -28.24
C PRO A 454 8.63 -3.76 -28.30
N ARG A 455 9.20 -3.68 -29.50
CA ARG A 455 10.16 -2.65 -29.85
C ARG A 455 9.47 -1.28 -29.84
N LEU A 456 9.78 -0.48 -28.82
CA LEU A 456 9.35 0.91 -28.81
C LEU A 456 10.27 1.71 -29.73
N LEU A 457 9.68 2.58 -30.55
CA LEU A 457 10.38 3.50 -31.44
C LEU A 457 10.18 4.94 -30.95
N THR A 458 11.20 5.78 -31.06
CA THR A 458 11.03 7.22 -30.95
C THR A 458 10.33 7.77 -32.21
N PRO A 459 9.80 9.01 -32.19
CA PRO A 459 9.15 9.59 -33.37
C PRO A 459 10.04 9.68 -34.62
N ASP A 460 11.36 9.71 -34.44
CA ASP A 460 12.36 9.68 -35.52
C ASP A 460 12.74 8.24 -35.96
N GLY A 461 11.99 7.22 -35.53
CA GLY A 461 12.13 5.83 -35.96
C GLY A 461 13.29 5.06 -35.30
N ARG A 462 13.96 5.63 -34.29
CA ARG A 462 15.05 4.94 -33.58
C ARG A 462 14.49 4.06 -32.46
N THR A 463 15.20 2.98 -32.12
CA THR A 463 14.82 2.18 -30.95
C THR A 463 14.84 3.02 -29.68
N TYR A 464 13.72 3.07 -28.98
CA TYR A 464 13.62 3.68 -27.67
C TYR A 464 14.44 2.82 -26.67
N PRO A 465 15.44 3.40 -25.98
CA PRO A 465 16.40 2.60 -25.21
C PRO A 465 15.80 1.76 -24.06
N LEU A 466 14.63 2.14 -23.56
CA LEU A 466 13.97 1.46 -22.44
C LEU A 466 12.97 0.39 -22.90
N SER A 467 12.84 0.10 -24.20
CA SER A 467 11.95 -0.97 -24.70
C SER A 467 12.19 -2.29 -23.96
N ALA A 468 13.46 -2.62 -23.75
CA ALA A 468 13.93 -3.71 -22.90
C ALA A 468 15.24 -3.29 -22.20
N ARG A 469 15.35 -3.64 -20.92
CA ARG A 469 16.47 -3.21 -20.07
C ARG A 469 16.87 -4.24 -19.03
N ARG A 470 18.11 -4.11 -18.56
CA ARG A 470 18.59 -4.79 -17.34
C ARG A 470 18.11 -4.02 -16.10
N PHE A 471 18.01 -4.73 -14.98
CA PHE A 471 17.68 -4.11 -13.70
C PHE A 471 18.79 -3.12 -13.27
N PRO A 472 18.42 -1.99 -12.65
CA PRO A 472 19.38 -0.99 -12.22
C PRO A 472 20.23 -1.52 -11.05
N THR A 473 21.51 -1.19 -11.08
CA THR A 473 22.46 -1.34 -9.97
C THR A 473 22.89 0.04 -9.49
N LEU A 474 23.48 0.14 -8.30
CA LEU A 474 24.04 1.41 -7.82
C LEU A 474 25.05 1.99 -8.80
N TRP A 475 25.85 1.14 -9.43
CA TRP A 475 26.85 1.54 -10.41
C TRP A 475 26.22 2.08 -11.70
N THR A 476 25.26 1.35 -12.28
CA THR A 476 24.58 1.82 -13.50
C THR A 476 23.82 3.12 -13.25
N GLU A 477 23.19 3.27 -12.08
CA GLU A 477 22.52 4.52 -11.71
C GLU A 477 23.50 5.67 -11.52
N LEU A 478 24.65 5.44 -10.90
CA LEU A 478 25.69 6.44 -10.77
C LEU A 478 26.14 6.94 -12.15
N LEU A 479 26.43 6.02 -13.08
CA LEU A 479 26.81 6.36 -14.45
C LEU A 479 25.72 7.16 -15.17
N GLU A 480 24.46 6.73 -15.07
CA GLU A 480 23.34 7.45 -15.68
C GLU A 480 23.18 8.86 -15.12
N LYS A 481 23.24 9.03 -13.80
CA LYS A 481 23.05 10.33 -13.14
C LYS A 481 24.28 11.25 -13.26
N ALA A 482 25.45 10.70 -13.53
CA ALA A 482 26.68 11.41 -13.86
C ALA A 482 26.81 11.78 -15.36
N GLY A 483 25.86 11.35 -16.21
CA GLY A 483 25.90 11.63 -17.65
C GLY A 483 26.78 10.66 -18.47
N LEU A 484 27.35 9.64 -17.83
CA LEU A 484 28.20 8.61 -18.44
C LEU A 484 27.39 7.40 -18.95
N ARG A 485 26.17 7.66 -19.44
CA ARG A 485 25.20 6.64 -19.87
C ARG A 485 25.70 5.71 -20.99
N GLY A 486 26.69 6.15 -21.78
CA GLY A 486 27.30 5.34 -22.84
C GLY A 486 28.16 4.18 -22.32
N LEU A 487 28.57 4.21 -21.04
CA LEU A 487 29.33 3.14 -20.39
C LEU A 487 28.42 2.10 -19.71
N SER A 488 27.09 2.27 -19.80
CA SER A 488 26.12 1.36 -19.21
C SER A 488 25.55 0.42 -20.27
N PHE A 489 25.70 -0.90 -20.06
CA PHE A 489 25.05 -1.95 -20.85
C PHE A 489 23.61 -2.23 -20.39
N SER A 490 22.95 -1.29 -19.73
CA SER A 490 21.59 -1.44 -19.20
C SER A 490 20.51 -1.46 -20.29
N ARG A 491 20.78 -0.93 -21.48
CA ARG A 491 19.81 -0.70 -22.58
C ARG A 491 19.77 -1.86 -23.58
N LEU A 492 19.26 -2.99 -23.14
CA LEU A 492 19.26 -4.25 -23.89
C LEU A 492 18.60 -4.13 -25.28
N ALA A 493 17.53 -3.37 -25.42
CA ALA A 493 16.83 -3.20 -26.70
C ALA A 493 17.71 -2.61 -27.83
N LEU A 494 18.72 -1.79 -27.48
CA LEU A 494 19.65 -1.25 -28.47
C LEU A 494 20.56 -2.33 -29.08
N MET A 495 20.66 -3.49 -28.44
CA MET A 495 21.49 -4.62 -28.89
C MET A 495 20.66 -5.68 -29.63
N LEU A 496 19.37 -5.81 -29.31
CA LEU A 496 18.50 -6.87 -29.84
C LEU A 496 17.88 -6.54 -31.21
N GLY A 497 17.69 -5.25 -31.54
CA GLY A 497 17.09 -4.87 -32.83
C GLY A 497 15.68 -5.48 -33.02
N ASP A 498 15.48 -6.22 -34.11
CA ASP A 498 14.22 -6.89 -34.46
C ASP A 498 14.09 -8.31 -33.87
N GLU A 499 15.08 -8.80 -33.11
CA GLU A 499 15.03 -10.15 -32.53
C GLU A 499 14.03 -10.25 -31.37
N THR A 500 13.43 -11.44 -31.24
CA THR A 500 12.64 -11.80 -30.06
C THR A 500 13.54 -12.52 -29.07
N ALA A 501 13.63 -12.03 -27.84
CA ALA A 501 14.53 -12.57 -26.83
C ALA A 501 13.97 -12.44 -25.42
N GLU A 502 14.38 -13.35 -24.53
CA GLU A 502 14.10 -13.19 -23.10
C GLU A 502 14.83 -11.94 -22.56
N ALA A 503 14.11 -11.10 -21.82
CA ALA A 503 14.63 -9.86 -21.25
C ALA A 503 14.42 -9.83 -19.72
N PRO A 504 15.26 -9.12 -18.95
CA PRO A 504 15.00 -8.91 -17.53
C PRO A 504 13.74 -8.08 -17.28
N ALA A 505 13.55 -7.00 -18.05
CA ALA A 505 12.39 -6.14 -17.98
C ALA A 505 12.08 -5.50 -19.34
N VAL A 506 10.79 -5.23 -19.58
CA VAL A 506 10.29 -4.43 -20.71
C VAL A 506 9.65 -3.14 -20.21
N SER A 507 9.45 -2.18 -21.11
CA SER A 507 8.87 -0.89 -20.77
C SER A 507 7.38 -0.99 -20.43
N GLY A 508 6.95 -0.32 -19.36
CA GLY A 508 5.53 -0.13 -19.04
C GLY A 508 4.75 0.69 -20.07
N ALA A 509 5.43 1.35 -21.02
CA ALA A 509 4.75 2.12 -22.06
C ALA A 509 3.94 1.26 -23.04
N ALA A 510 4.34 -0.01 -23.21
CA ALA A 510 3.56 -1.03 -23.91
C ALA A 510 4.00 -2.40 -23.37
N MET A 511 3.18 -3.02 -22.51
CA MET A 511 3.51 -4.31 -21.89
C MET A 511 2.29 -5.21 -21.86
N CYS A 512 2.37 -6.34 -22.56
CA CYS A 512 1.35 -7.37 -22.56
C CYS A 512 1.67 -8.37 -21.45
N VAL A 513 0.70 -8.68 -20.60
CA VAL A 513 0.84 -9.56 -19.44
C VAL A 513 -0.22 -10.66 -19.52
N ARG A 514 0.18 -11.90 -19.27
CA ARG A 514 -0.75 -13.03 -19.20
C ARG A 514 -1.56 -12.96 -17.91
N ARG A 515 -2.89 -13.11 -17.97
CA ARG A 515 -3.77 -12.97 -16.79
C ARG A 515 -3.36 -13.83 -15.57
N PRO A 516 -3.08 -15.15 -15.69
CA PRO A 516 -2.69 -15.94 -14.53
C PRO A 516 -1.38 -15.44 -13.90
N ALA A 517 -0.44 -14.95 -14.72
CA ALA A 517 0.81 -14.38 -14.23
C ALA A 517 0.57 -13.04 -13.49
N TRP A 518 -0.34 -12.20 -14.01
CA TRP A 518 -0.79 -10.97 -13.38
C TRP A 518 -1.46 -11.22 -12.01
N GLU A 519 -2.38 -12.17 -11.96
CA GLU A 519 -3.12 -12.55 -10.74
C GLU A 519 -2.19 -13.16 -9.69
N GLU A 520 -1.21 -13.97 -10.12
CA GLU A 520 -0.22 -14.59 -9.23
C GLU A 520 0.69 -13.55 -8.57
N VAL A 521 1.16 -12.54 -9.30
CA VAL A 521 2.06 -11.51 -8.73
C VAL A 521 1.32 -10.38 -8.02
N GLY A 522 -0.01 -10.28 -8.19
CA GLY A 522 -0.83 -9.27 -7.54
C GLY A 522 -0.79 -7.88 -8.21
N GLY A 523 -0.47 -7.82 -9.51
CA GLY A 523 -0.44 -6.59 -10.30
C GLY A 523 0.73 -5.64 -10.01
N PHE A 524 0.58 -4.35 -10.34
CA PHE A 524 1.61 -3.35 -10.06
C PHE A 524 1.67 -2.98 -8.58
N ASP A 525 2.86 -2.70 -8.08
CA ASP A 525 3.04 -2.22 -6.71
C ASP A 525 2.69 -0.73 -6.59
N GLU A 526 1.55 -0.43 -5.97
CA GLU A 526 1.04 0.95 -5.82
C GLU A 526 1.90 1.85 -4.93
N ARG A 527 2.96 1.30 -4.31
CA ARG A 527 4.01 2.14 -3.73
C ARG A 527 4.76 2.92 -4.78
N TYR A 528 4.66 2.60 -6.08
CA TYR A 528 5.17 3.44 -7.15
C TYR A 528 4.03 4.32 -7.68
N PHE A 529 4.14 5.63 -7.45
CA PHE A 529 3.18 6.59 -8.01
C PHE A 529 3.36 6.70 -9.54
N LEU A 530 4.62 6.76 -9.98
CA LEU A 530 5.02 6.79 -11.38
C LEU A 530 6.49 6.33 -11.49
N TYR A 531 6.80 5.60 -12.56
CA TYR A 531 8.08 4.99 -12.88
C TYR A 531 8.52 3.86 -11.93
N ALA A 532 9.29 2.92 -12.49
CA ALA A 532 9.82 1.71 -11.86
C ALA A 532 8.79 0.63 -11.51
N GLU A 533 7.49 0.91 -11.60
CA GLU A 533 6.43 -0.11 -11.49
C GLU A 533 6.61 -1.23 -12.53
N ASP A 534 7.08 -0.88 -13.73
CA ASP A 534 7.30 -1.80 -14.85
C ASP A 534 8.47 -2.76 -14.60
N MET A 535 9.60 -2.25 -14.09
CA MET A 535 10.72 -3.10 -13.67
C MET A 535 10.34 -3.99 -12.50
N ASP A 536 9.60 -3.43 -11.54
CA ASP A 536 9.20 -4.12 -10.33
C ASP A 536 8.29 -5.32 -10.62
N ILE A 537 7.29 -5.15 -11.49
CA ILE A 537 6.42 -6.26 -11.89
C ILE A 537 7.17 -7.31 -12.72
N CYS A 538 8.11 -6.90 -13.59
CA CYS A 538 8.94 -7.84 -14.35
C CYS A 538 9.80 -8.69 -13.41
N GLN A 539 10.33 -8.08 -12.34
CA GLN A 539 11.08 -8.80 -11.33
C GLN A 539 10.18 -9.76 -10.52
N ALA A 540 8.97 -9.34 -10.15
CA ALA A 540 8.00 -10.19 -9.46
C ALA A 540 7.59 -11.41 -10.32
N LEU A 541 7.32 -11.20 -11.61
CA LEU A 541 7.02 -12.26 -12.57
C LEU A 541 8.17 -13.27 -12.66
N ARG A 542 9.41 -12.78 -12.80
CA ARG A 542 10.61 -13.63 -12.83
C ARG A 542 10.82 -14.40 -11.52
N ALA A 543 10.55 -13.79 -10.38
CA ALA A 543 10.64 -14.45 -9.08
C ALA A 543 9.59 -15.56 -8.91
N ALA A 544 8.41 -15.41 -9.51
CA ALA A 544 7.38 -16.44 -9.62
C ALA A 544 7.67 -17.48 -10.74
N GLY A 545 8.84 -17.40 -11.38
CA GLY A 545 9.29 -18.33 -12.42
C GLY A 545 8.71 -18.08 -13.81
N TRP A 546 7.97 -16.99 -14.01
CA TRP A 546 7.54 -16.56 -15.34
C TRP A 546 8.70 -15.93 -16.12
N LYS A 547 8.59 -15.92 -17.44
CA LYS A 547 9.55 -15.28 -18.34
C LYS A 547 9.02 -13.97 -18.88
N VAL A 548 9.93 -13.05 -19.16
CA VAL A 548 9.63 -11.75 -19.79
C VAL A 548 10.33 -11.71 -21.14
N TYR A 549 9.61 -11.36 -22.20
CA TYR A 549 10.14 -11.32 -23.56
C TYR A 549 10.11 -9.92 -24.16
N TYR A 550 11.18 -9.58 -24.86
CA TYR A 550 11.20 -8.49 -25.82
C TYR A 550 10.85 -9.06 -27.20
N VAL A 551 9.89 -8.46 -27.90
CA VAL A 551 9.43 -8.90 -29.22
C VAL A 551 9.82 -7.82 -30.23
N GLY A 552 11.01 -7.95 -30.84
CA GLY A 552 11.59 -6.91 -31.68
C GLY A 552 10.81 -6.59 -32.96
N GLN A 553 10.04 -7.57 -33.46
CA GLN A 553 9.20 -7.43 -34.66
C GLN A 553 7.94 -6.61 -34.39
N ALA A 554 7.38 -6.67 -33.18
CA ALA A 554 6.24 -5.87 -32.79
C ALA A 554 6.70 -4.43 -32.53
N ARG A 555 6.14 -3.46 -33.26
CA ARG A 555 6.60 -2.07 -33.25
C ARG A 555 5.53 -1.11 -32.74
N VAL A 556 5.91 -0.26 -31.80
CA VAL A 556 5.05 0.79 -31.25
C VAL A 556 5.84 2.07 -31.13
N ILE A 557 5.37 3.15 -31.74
CA ILE A 557 6.00 4.46 -31.64
C ILE A 557 5.59 5.07 -30.29
N HIS A 558 6.56 5.51 -29.48
CA HIS A 558 6.34 6.16 -28.20
C HIS A 558 6.75 7.63 -28.31
N LEU A 559 5.75 8.52 -28.25
CA LEU A 559 5.94 9.98 -28.39
C LEU A 559 6.66 10.59 -27.20
N GLY A 560 6.63 9.91 -26.05
CA GLY A 560 7.50 10.17 -24.90
C GLY A 560 6.98 11.25 -23.95
N GLY A 561 6.41 10.81 -22.82
CA GLY A 561 6.23 11.62 -21.61
C GLY A 561 5.30 12.81 -21.79
N ARG A 562 4.25 12.73 -22.63
CA ARG A 562 3.35 13.88 -22.88
C ARG A 562 2.62 14.37 -21.62
N SER A 563 2.19 13.45 -20.75
CA SER A 563 1.67 13.80 -19.41
C SER A 563 2.76 14.36 -18.49
N SER A 564 3.94 13.74 -18.48
CA SER A 564 5.07 14.17 -17.65
C SER A 564 5.66 15.53 -18.08
N ALA A 565 5.54 15.89 -19.35
CA ALA A 565 6.00 17.16 -19.91
C ALA A 565 5.22 18.36 -19.33
N ARG A 566 4.02 18.15 -18.78
CA ARG A 566 3.29 19.19 -18.04
C ARG A 566 3.93 19.50 -16.68
N CYS A 567 4.62 18.53 -16.06
CA CYS A 567 5.24 18.65 -14.74
C CYS A 567 6.61 17.92 -14.68
N PRO A 568 7.59 18.30 -15.52
CA PRO A 568 8.84 17.53 -15.70
C PRO A 568 9.67 17.46 -14.43
N GLU A 569 9.64 18.53 -13.61
CA GLU A 569 10.31 18.56 -12.31
C GLU A 569 9.76 17.54 -11.33
N GLU A 570 8.43 17.49 -11.16
CA GLU A 570 7.80 16.55 -10.24
C GLU A 570 7.97 15.12 -10.75
N ALA A 571 7.82 14.87 -12.05
CA ALA A 571 8.09 13.56 -12.66
C ALA A 571 9.54 13.10 -12.40
N GLY A 572 10.52 13.98 -12.54
CA GLY A 572 11.93 13.67 -12.24
C GLY A 572 12.18 13.35 -10.77
N VAL A 573 11.55 14.09 -9.84
CA VAL A 573 11.62 13.81 -8.40
C VAL A 573 10.96 12.48 -8.06
N GLN A 574 9.79 12.19 -8.65
CA GLN A 574 9.10 10.92 -8.48
C GLN A 574 9.93 9.75 -9.00
N ALA A 575 10.60 9.89 -10.16
CA ALA A 575 11.50 8.85 -10.68
C ALA A 575 12.61 8.48 -9.68
N LEU A 576 13.20 9.46 -8.99
CA LEU A 576 14.23 9.23 -7.98
C LEU A 576 13.67 8.56 -6.72
N VAL A 577 12.48 8.98 -6.28
CA VAL A 577 11.77 8.38 -5.14
C VAL A 577 11.38 6.93 -5.45
N SER A 578 10.83 6.66 -6.62
CA SER A 578 10.49 5.33 -7.09
C SER A 578 11.72 4.43 -7.19
N LEU A 579 12.84 4.91 -7.74
CA LEU A 579 14.09 4.14 -7.73
C LEU A 579 14.59 3.85 -6.30
N LEU A 580 14.49 4.80 -5.37
CA LEU A 580 14.83 4.54 -3.96
C LEU A 580 13.95 3.43 -3.35
N ARG A 581 12.64 3.44 -3.65
CA ARG A 581 11.71 2.38 -3.23
C ARG A 581 12.10 1.03 -3.86
N TYR A 582 12.44 1.03 -5.15
CA TYR A 582 12.91 -0.14 -5.88
C TYR A 582 14.18 -0.72 -5.27
N PHE A 583 15.23 0.08 -5.04
CA PHE A 583 16.47 -0.41 -4.41
C PHE A 583 16.23 -1.00 -3.03
N ARG A 584 15.36 -0.38 -2.22
CA ARG A 584 15.03 -0.89 -0.89
C ARG A 584 14.30 -2.23 -0.95
N LYS A 585 13.35 -2.37 -1.87
CA LYS A 585 12.56 -3.60 -2.04
C LYS A 585 13.40 -4.73 -2.62
N GLN A 586 14.13 -4.45 -3.69
CA GLN A 586 14.75 -5.48 -4.54
C GLN A 586 16.20 -5.81 -4.15
N HIS A 587 16.91 -4.86 -3.52
CA HIS A 587 18.31 -5.02 -3.11
C HIS A 587 18.50 -4.86 -1.59
N GLY A 588 17.40 -4.73 -0.83
CA GLY A 588 17.40 -4.59 0.61
C GLY A 588 17.71 -3.17 1.12
N ARG A 589 17.62 -3.00 2.43
CA ARG A 589 17.71 -1.69 3.08
C ARG A 589 19.06 -1.00 2.91
N LEU A 590 20.17 -1.75 2.98
CA LEU A 590 21.52 -1.20 2.82
C LEU A 590 21.72 -0.60 1.42
N ALA A 591 21.26 -1.29 0.36
CA ALA A 591 21.31 -0.75 -1.00
C ALA A 591 20.42 0.49 -1.15
N GLY A 592 19.23 0.50 -0.53
CA GLY A 592 18.39 1.69 -0.47
C GLY A 592 19.07 2.88 0.23
N HIS A 593 19.80 2.64 1.33
CA HIS A 593 20.58 3.69 2.01
C HIS A 593 21.75 4.18 1.15
N ALA A 594 22.46 3.28 0.48
CA ALA A 594 23.54 3.64 -0.43
C ALA A 594 23.03 4.50 -1.59
N TYR A 595 21.91 4.10 -2.23
CA TYR A 595 21.27 4.89 -3.29
C TYR A 595 20.85 6.27 -2.78
N ARG A 596 20.23 6.35 -1.59
CA ARG A 596 19.84 7.62 -0.96
C ARG A 596 21.04 8.55 -0.77
N TRP A 597 22.15 8.05 -0.25
CA TRP A 597 23.36 8.84 -0.03
C TRP A 597 24.01 9.25 -1.35
N MET A 598 24.05 8.36 -2.34
CA MET A 598 24.52 8.67 -3.68
C MET A 598 23.74 9.86 -4.28
N ILE A 599 22.40 9.80 -4.28
CA ILE A 599 21.57 10.91 -4.77
C ILE A 599 21.78 12.17 -3.94
N THR A 600 21.94 12.03 -2.62
CA THR A 600 22.22 13.18 -1.74
C THR A 600 23.51 13.88 -2.12
N LEU A 601 24.60 13.13 -2.28
CA LEU A 601 25.92 13.66 -2.66
C LEU A 601 25.87 14.30 -4.05
N LEU A 602 25.22 13.66 -5.02
CA LEU A 602 25.06 14.20 -6.38
C LEU A 602 24.24 15.50 -6.38
N SER A 603 23.16 15.58 -5.60
CA SER A 603 22.34 16.79 -5.49
C SER A 603 23.09 17.91 -4.77
N LEU A 604 23.85 17.62 -3.71
CA LEU A 604 24.71 18.60 -3.03
C LEU A 604 25.80 19.13 -3.97
N MET A 605 26.47 18.25 -4.72
CA MET A 605 27.47 18.62 -5.72
C MET A 605 26.87 19.54 -6.79
N LYS A 606 25.70 19.18 -7.34
CA LYS A 606 24.98 20.01 -8.32
C LYS A 606 24.64 21.38 -7.74
N MET A 607 24.16 21.45 -6.49
CA MET A 607 23.89 22.71 -5.82
C MET A 607 25.15 23.54 -5.57
N ALA A 608 26.28 22.91 -5.22
CA ALA A 608 27.56 23.62 -5.05
C ALA A 608 28.05 24.25 -6.36
N ILE A 609 27.90 23.53 -7.49
CA ILE A 609 28.25 24.04 -8.82
C ILE A 609 27.31 25.18 -9.26
N MET A 610 25.99 25.03 -9.01
CA MET A 610 24.98 25.99 -9.48
C MET A 610 24.74 27.16 -8.53
N GLY A 611 25.09 27.03 -7.25
CA GLY A 611 24.82 28.02 -6.19
C GLY A 611 25.41 29.41 -6.48
N PRO A 612 26.72 29.51 -6.82
CA PRO A 612 27.34 30.78 -7.17
C PRO A 612 26.69 31.42 -8.41
N ALA A 613 26.39 30.61 -9.44
CA ALA A 613 25.69 31.08 -10.64
C ALA A 613 24.23 31.49 -10.37
N GLY A 614 23.58 30.90 -9.35
CA GLY A 614 22.20 31.17 -8.97
C GLY A 614 21.96 32.57 -8.37
N LEU A 615 23.03 33.28 -7.98
CA LEU A 615 22.94 34.69 -7.58
C LEU A 615 22.67 35.63 -8.77
N PHE A 616 23.04 35.20 -9.98
CA PHE A 616 22.97 36.03 -11.19
C PHE A 616 22.09 35.43 -12.29
N VAL A 617 21.87 34.11 -12.27
CA VAL A 617 21.15 33.36 -13.30
C VAL A 617 19.89 32.70 -12.71
N PRO A 618 18.68 33.20 -13.01
CA PRO A 618 17.43 32.64 -12.49
C PRO A 618 17.25 31.13 -12.77
N ALA A 619 17.68 30.67 -13.95
CA ALA A 619 17.64 29.25 -14.31
C ALA A 619 18.53 28.36 -13.42
N ALA A 620 19.69 28.87 -12.97
CA ALA A 620 20.56 28.14 -12.05
C ALA A 620 19.94 28.07 -10.65
N ARG A 621 19.28 29.14 -10.20
CA ARG A 621 18.52 29.18 -8.94
C ARG A 621 17.36 28.18 -8.94
N ALA A 622 16.60 28.10 -10.04
CA ALA A 622 15.51 27.12 -10.19
C ALA A 622 16.03 25.67 -10.13
N LYS A 623 17.14 25.37 -10.83
CA LYS A 623 17.77 24.04 -10.77
C LYS A 623 18.27 23.69 -9.37
N ALA A 624 18.85 24.64 -8.64
CA ALA A 624 19.26 24.42 -7.25
C ALA A 624 18.06 24.16 -6.32
N ALA A 625 16.96 24.92 -6.47
CA ALA A 625 15.72 24.68 -5.74
C ALA A 625 15.12 23.29 -6.03
N LEU A 626 15.21 22.82 -7.28
CA LEU A 626 14.81 21.47 -7.65
C LEU A 626 15.67 20.41 -6.94
N GLN A 627 16.99 20.58 -6.86
CA GLN A 627 17.84 19.66 -6.09
C GLN A 627 17.48 19.66 -4.60
N TRP A 628 17.14 20.80 -4.03
CA TRP A 628 16.64 20.87 -2.66
C TRP A 628 15.34 20.08 -2.46
N ARG A 629 14.38 20.20 -3.40
CA ARG A 629 13.14 19.39 -3.39
C ARG A 629 13.43 17.90 -3.49
N VAL A 630 14.39 17.48 -4.32
CA VAL A 630 14.84 16.09 -4.40
C VAL A 630 15.30 15.60 -3.03
N LEU A 631 16.18 16.36 -2.35
CA LEU A 631 16.65 16.01 -1.01
C LEU A 631 15.50 15.89 -0.01
N GLN A 632 14.58 16.85 0.01
CA GLN A 632 13.42 16.80 0.90
C GLN A 632 12.60 15.53 0.69
N ARG A 633 12.27 15.19 -0.56
CA ARG A 633 11.46 14.00 -0.88
C ARG A 633 12.20 12.70 -0.55
N VAL A 634 13.44 12.54 -1.01
CA VAL A 634 14.27 11.35 -0.77
C VAL A 634 14.45 11.04 0.72
N TRP A 635 14.52 12.09 1.55
CA TRP A 635 14.66 11.95 3.00
C TRP A 635 13.31 11.89 3.75
N GLN A 636 12.21 12.39 3.18
CA GLN A 636 10.85 12.15 3.69
C GLN A 636 10.42 10.69 3.53
N GLU A 637 10.83 10.02 2.45
CA GLU A 637 10.60 8.59 2.18
C GLU A 637 11.20 7.64 3.24
N SER A 638 11.97 8.15 4.19
CA SER A 638 12.55 7.40 5.32
C SER A 638 11.56 7.17 6.47
N MET A 639 10.45 7.89 6.49
CA MET A 639 9.51 7.88 7.61
C MET A 639 8.30 6.94 7.38
N ILE A 640 8.27 6.23 6.25
CA ILE A 640 7.16 5.35 5.81
C ILE A 640 7.65 3.89 5.60
N GLY A 641 8.83 3.55 6.13
CA GLY A 641 9.44 2.23 6.00
C GLY A 641 9.33 1.37 7.25
#